data_AF-A0A7M7T2E7-F1
#
_entry.id   AF-A0A7M7T2E7-F1
#
_cell.length_a   1.000
_cell.length_b   1.000
_cell.length_c   1.000
_cell.angle_alpha   90.00
_cell.angle_beta   90.00
_cell.angle_gamma   90.00
#
_symmetry.space_group_name_H-M   'P 1'
#
loop_
_entity.id
_entity.type
_entity.pdbx_description
1 polymer ?
#
loop_
_entity_poly.entity_id
_entity_poly.type
_entity_poly.pdbx_seq_one_letter_code
_entity_poly.pdbx_strand_id
1 'polypeptide(L)'
;MATFTAGKKNVRKKESAGRPSDRASGSFVEPGDTTMADIWKYSQRPDTSFDPHTMNRSIDQRRDNRRQGRQGDLSFSILDRSIEPREELRSNVLQNDRIRKSMGMLEQATGLQGTPAPGVWPFNQTARTPASEMKRRTYTPQKPPMTSEFDVSDTVGFTPARSFLTPSAKLSMSMGEPTRNLQASMLSSPQYDNSMLDQTGVTMDMTRANLLLQEDPGQLATEGLFDEFLNAFKKHQSLTDVFALVSEYERLCHEQVTMLDRLMTKTLPSQKSFSRTLQVLRLLTQEKATWRLIGSLYQDRQMSAEDQDPGSIIVDRIHTEHLSEREIADSLFERDAVVRQHQIVVDWLESVAADQSAFSYNKVQFYSHSVCWENTLHDLQQRAVSGSSTRETMVTSLDPDAPIRENRPLADLDKEDETRLLLNVFANIRAGKLEEAQRLCKESGQAWRAASLEGWRLYHDRNMTSVHTSGDLAPIEGNMYRDIWKNVCWRMAEDERFHLYERAIYAVLSGNLRELLPACDLWEDCLWGYFKVLVDQEVEREIRDQLRSDRALQPLPQGYYTKDLTPPKIFQELHAHPNQKVEAQAKEKLHLIQKYIILGDIDTLLEEMSEWLRENNPRPSHHLVRFMAHLALTLRSLGLQTREEICVSVIEAYVKDLISDNKTELVAIYVSQLPADLQVVWYAKFLEGIHDKNQRQYCLQLAEDAGLDVAAITKKVVETLRFKEDGEPGSDIVRTAALEAATSQEDRRKIEAIDWLVFDPSQRAEAVKQSNAIIRTFLATTKHDAAREVFKKLPEDSIDVIIRNWKAMAGSVSPPAEDTNAIREYLCIKAYLDALDAYNDWFAHYHNKKPGPPCLPDDANFHDKVRYEHEHKEYEMELERWDQTVLALTKGVSDTMYNVLLFVDGGWMVDQTFDEEDEEVDEVRLSQMQRLRELCIPKMCLLLHSVLHSTRQFNHCLVLADIMASEQYQLYKVFRKPELKQVLSRLRESSLQLLDQNLDALGYEIAS
;
A
#
# COMPACT_ATOMS: atom_id res chain seq x y z
N MET A 1 -65.07 -32.25 -1.82
CA MET A 1 -63.68 -32.73 -2.09
C MET A 1 -63.03 -31.72 -3.01
N ALA A 2 -61.75 -31.40 -2.81
CA ALA A 2 -61.16 -30.15 -3.32
C ALA A 2 -60.45 -30.31 -4.67
N THR A 3 -60.64 -29.32 -5.54
CA THR A 3 -59.79 -29.05 -6.71
C THR A 3 -58.68 -28.07 -6.33
N PHE A 4 -57.43 -28.34 -6.67
CA PHE A 4 -56.39 -27.30 -6.73
C PHE A 4 -55.36 -27.57 -7.84
N THR A 5 -54.67 -26.52 -8.26
CA THR A 5 -53.91 -26.41 -9.51
C THR A 5 -52.43 -26.76 -9.36
N ALA A 6 -51.82 -27.25 -10.46
CA ALA A 6 -50.39 -27.50 -10.54
C ALA A 6 -49.61 -26.18 -10.79
N GLY A 7 -48.81 -25.75 -9.82
CA GLY A 7 -47.94 -24.58 -9.93
C GLY A 7 -46.56 -24.90 -10.50
N LYS A 8 -46.08 -24.09 -11.45
CA LYS A 8 -44.69 -24.16 -11.96
C LYS A 8 -43.70 -23.79 -10.85
N LYS A 9 -42.61 -24.56 -10.69
CA LYS A 9 -41.38 -24.10 -10.03
C LYS A 9 -40.28 -23.90 -11.07
N ASN A 10 -39.80 -22.67 -11.20
CA ASN A 10 -38.61 -22.38 -12.00
C ASN A 10 -37.37 -22.80 -11.23
N VAL A 11 -36.55 -23.69 -11.79
CA VAL A 11 -35.16 -23.87 -11.38
C VAL A 11 -34.34 -22.80 -12.11
N ARG A 12 -33.69 -21.91 -11.37
CA ARG A 12 -32.70 -20.98 -11.95
C ARG A 12 -31.51 -21.79 -12.46
N LYS A 13 -31.14 -21.63 -13.73
CA LYS A 13 -29.80 -22.04 -14.19
C LYS A 13 -28.76 -21.24 -13.40
N LYS A 14 -27.66 -21.88 -12.99
CA LYS A 14 -26.40 -21.16 -12.77
C LYS A 14 -25.91 -20.68 -14.14
N GLU A 15 -25.40 -19.46 -14.20
CA GLU A 15 -24.59 -19.00 -15.34
C GLU A 15 -23.17 -19.53 -15.13
N SER A 16 -22.66 -20.28 -16.10
CA SER A 16 -21.27 -20.76 -16.12
C SER A 16 -20.38 -19.71 -16.77
N ALA A 17 -19.21 -19.46 -16.19
CA ALA A 17 -18.19 -18.60 -16.82
C ALA A 17 -17.80 -19.12 -18.22
N GLY A 18 -17.31 -18.20 -19.07
CA GLY A 18 -17.07 -18.47 -20.49
C GLY A 18 -15.95 -19.49 -20.75
N ARG A 19 -16.15 -20.33 -21.77
CA ARG A 19 -15.09 -21.17 -22.35
C ARG A 19 -14.30 -20.35 -23.38
N PRO A 20 -12.97 -20.52 -23.50
CA PRO A 20 -12.15 -19.87 -24.53
C PRO A 20 -12.27 -20.58 -25.89
N SER A 21 -13.49 -20.73 -26.43
CA SER A 21 -13.74 -21.59 -27.60
C SER A 21 -14.84 -21.08 -28.55
N ASP A 22 -14.88 -19.78 -28.85
CA ASP A 22 -15.80 -19.23 -29.87
C ASP A 22 -15.25 -17.96 -30.57
N ARG A 23 -14.46 -18.14 -31.63
CA ARG A 23 -14.36 -17.12 -32.71
C ARG A 23 -15.62 -17.21 -33.56
N ALA A 24 -16.73 -16.67 -33.05
CA ALA A 24 -18.04 -16.75 -33.69
C ALA A 24 -18.05 -16.03 -35.06
N SER A 25 -18.03 -16.79 -36.15
CA SER A 25 -18.08 -16.28 -37.53
C SER A 25 -19.48 -15.74 -37.87
N GLY A 26 -19.66 -14.42 -37.71
CA GLY A 26 -20.87 -13.71 -38.14
C GLY A 26 -21.01 -13.75 -39.66
N SER A 27 -21.97 -14.53 -40.17
CA SER A 27 -22.23 -14.67 -41.61
C SER A 27 -22.70 -13.36 -42.23
N PHE A 28 -21.93 -12.82 -43.18
CA PHE A 28 -22.33 -11.63 -43.94
C PHE A 28 -22.88 -12.03 -45.32
N VAL A 29 -24.08 -11.54 -45.66
CA VAL A 29 -24.71 -11.80 -46.95
C VAL A 29 -24.10 -10.88 -48.00
N GLU A 30 -23.42 -11.43 -49.02
CA GLU A 30 -22.96 -10.63 -50.15
C GLU A 30 -24.13 -10.03 -50.94
N PRO A 31 -24.10 -8.74 -51.32
CA PRO A 31 -25.01 -8.20 -52.32
C PRO A 31 -24.65 -8.78 -53.70
N GLY A 32 -25.41 -9.80 -54.13
CA GLY A 32 -25.06 -10.76 -55.19
C GLY A 32 -24.97 -10.29 -56.64
N ASP A 33 -24.57 -9.04 -56.88
CA ASP A 33 -24.44 -8.39 -58.20
C ASP A 33 -23.04 -7.74 -58.40
N THR A 34 -21.98 -8.33 -57.85
CA THR A 34 -20.58 -7.91 -58.12
C THR A 34 -20.05 -8.51 -59.43
N THR A 35 -19.07 -7.85 -60.06
CA THR A 35 -18.41 -8.41 -61.27
C THR A 35 -17.73 -9.76 -60.97
N MET A 36 -17.25 -9.93 -59.73
CA MET A 36 -16.57 -11.14 -59.28
C MET A 36 -17.53 -12.32 -59.13
N ALA A 37 -18.75 -12.09 -58.63
CA ALA A 37 -19.82 -13.09 -58.60
C ALA A 37 -20.27 -13.52 -60.01
N ASP A 38 -20.22 -12.62 -61.01
CA ASP A 38 -20.51 -12.98 -62.41
C ASP A 38 -19.39 -13.79 -63.07
N ILE A 39 -18.12 -13.50 -62.79
CA ILE A 39 -16.97 -14.33 -63.21
C ILE A 39 -17.12 -15.74 -62.63
N TRP A 40 -17.43 -15.84 -61.34
CA TRP A 40 -17.65 -17.11 -60.63
C TRP A 40 -18.83 -17.92 -61.21
N LYS A 41 -19.96 -17.26 -61.49
CA LYS A 41 -21.13 -17.87 -62.17
C LYS A 41 -20.84 -18.28 -63.63
N TYR A 42 -19.81 -17.71 -64.27
CA TYR A 42 -19.37 -18.15 -65.60
C TYR A 42 -18.46 -19.37 -65.53
N SER A 43 -17.54 -19.43 -64.55
CA SER A 43 -16.63 -20.58 -64.37
C SER A 43 -17.32 -21.85 -63.88
N GLN A 44 -18.48 -21.76 -63.24
CA GLN A 44 -19.25 -22.93 -62.74
C GLN A 44 -20.18 -23.59 -63.78
N ARG A 45 -20.03 -23.30 -65.08
CA ARG A 45 -20.86 -23.92 -66.14
C ARG A 45 -20.29 -25.27 -66.59
N PRO A 46 -21.05 -26.38 -66.53
CA PRO A 46 -20.49 -27.73 -66.65
C PRO A 46 -20.09 -28.17 -68.08
N ASP A 47 -20.66 -27.58 -69.14
CA ASP A 47 -20.64 -28.17 -70.50
C ASP A 47 -20.00 -27.32 -71.61
N THR A 48 -19.14 -26.34 -71.29
CA THR A 48 -18.41 -25.57 -72.32
C THR A 48 -16.97 -25.28 -71.93
N SER A 49 -16.03 -25.52 -72.86
CA SER A 49 -14.63 -25.12 -72.72
C SER A 49 -14.52 -23.61 -72.45
N PHE A 50 -13.75 -23.24 -71.43
CA PHE A 50 -13.57 -21.86 -70.98
C PHE A 50 -12.98 -20.95 -72.08
N ASP A 51 -13.77 -20.01 -72.59
CA ASP A 51 -13.33 -18.95 -73.50
C ASP A 51 -13.26 -17.59 -72.78
N PRO A 52 -12.06 -17.05 -72.52
CA PRO A 52 -11.88 -15.72 -71.93
C PRO A 52 -12.52 -14.58 -72.73
N HIS A 53 -12.59 -14.69 -74.07
CA HIS A 53 -13.10 -13.61 -74.91
C HIS A 53 -14.63 -13.50 -74.85
N THR A 54 -15.35 -14.62 -74.78
CA THR A 54 -16.79 -14.62 -74.53
C THR A 54 -17.13 -14.22 -73.09
N MET A 55 -16.34 -14.66 -72.10
CA MET A 55 -16.50 -14.22 -70.71
C MET A 55 -16.37 -12.69 -70.58
N ASN A 56 -15.28 -12.11 -71.07
CA ASN A 56 -15.03 -10.67 -70.98
C ASN A 56 -16.11 -9.85 -71.72
N ARG A 57 -16.52 -10.29 -72.92
CA ARG A 57 -17.60 -9.65 -73.68
C ARG A 57 -18.93 -9.65 -72.92
N SER A 58 -19.25 -10.73 -72.20
CA SER A 58 -20.43 -10.81 -71.32
C SER A 58 -20.35 -9.84 -70.13
N ILE A 59 -19.16 -9.67 -69.56
CA ILE A 59 -18.92 -8.78 -68.41
C ILE A 59 -19.03 -7.32 -68.84
N ASP A 60 -18.40 -6.93 -69.95
CA ASP A 60 -18.40 -5.55 -70.42
C ASP A 60 -19.78 -5.13 -70.92
N GLN A 61 -20.53 -6.02 -71.57
CA GLN A 61 -21.93 -5.77 -71.95
C GLN A 61 -22.84 -5.52 -70.72
N ARG A 62 -22.58 -6.18 -69.58
CA ARG A 62 -23.25 -5.87 -68.30
C ARG A 62 -22.78 -4.56 -67.68
N ARG A 63 -21.49 -4.22 -67.77
CA ARG A 63 -20.94 -2.93 -67.29
C ARG A 63 -21.55 -1.75 -68.03
N ASP A 64 -21.73 -1.85 -69.35
CA ASP A 64 -22.37 -0.78 -70.14
C ASP A 64 -23.87 -0.66 -69.85
N ASN A 65 -24.59 -1.78 -69.62
CA ASN A 65 -25.97 -1.71 -69.13
C ASN A 65 -26.07 -0.99 -67.77
N ARG A 66 -25.12 -1.23 -66.85
CA ARG A 66 -25.04 -0.52 -65.54
C ARG A 66 -24.69 0.97 -65.69
N ARG A 67 -23.97 1.35 -66.74
CA ARG A 67 -23.69 2.76 -67.07
C ARG A 67 -24.92 3.47 -67.64
N GLN A 68 -25.65 2.82 -68.55
CA GLN A 68 -26.88 3.35 -69.15
C GLN A 68 -28.00 3.50 -68.10
N GLY A 69 -28.13 2.54 -67.18
CA GLY A 69 -29.11 2.58 -66.09
C GLY A 69 -28.92 3.68 -65.02
N ARG A 70 -27.89 4.53 -65.14
CA ARG A 70 -27.61 5.63 -64.18
C ARG A 70 -27.88 7.05 -64.71
N GLN A 71 -28.48 7.21 -65.89
CA GLN A 71 -28.80 8.53 -66.45
C GLN A 71 -30.23 9.04 -66.19
N GLY A 72 -31.09 8.25 -65.53
CA GLY A 72 -32.46 8.65 -65.17
C GLY A 72 -32.64 8.92 -63.69
N ASP A 73 -32.28 10.14 -63.24
CA ASP A 73 -32.94 10.93 -62.18
C ASP A 73 -31.95 11.94 -61.56
N LEU A 74 -32.03 13.21 -62.00
CA LEU A 74 -31.40 14.36 -61.34
C LEU A 74 -32.30 15.59 -61.49
N SER A 75 -32.88 16.07 -60.38
CA SER A 75 -33.53 17.37 -60.32
C SER A 75 -33.47 17.96 -58.91
N PHE A 76 -33.20 19.27 -58.83
CA PHE A 76 -33.10 20.10 -57.62
C PHE A 76 -31.98 19.74 -56.62
N SER A 77 -31.31 20.69 -55.96
CA SER A 77 -31.23 22.15 -56.21
C SER A 77 -29.85 22.68 -55.82
N ILE A 78 -29.42 23.76 -56.47
CA ILE A 78 -28.20 24.49 -56.10
C ILE A 78 -28.56 25.53 -55.04
N LEU A 79 -27.83 25.54 -53.92
CA LEU A 79 -27.71 26.71 -53.05
C LEU A 79 -26.23 27.04 -52.89
N ASP A 80 -25.89 28.29 -53.19
CA ASP A 80 -24.51 28.75 -53.34
C ASP A 80 -23.86 29.06 -51.98
N ARG A 81 -22.66 28.51 -51.78
CA ARG A 81 -21.67 29.00 -50.80
C ARG A 81 -20.28 28.84 -51.41
N SER A 82 -19.72 29.96 -51.83
CA SER A 82 -18.34 30.08 -52.28
C SER A 82 -17.34 29.59 -51.24
N ILE A 83 -16.33 28.85 -51.70
CA ILE A 83 -15.15 28.45 -50.92
C ILE A 83 -13.92 28.99 -51.64
N GLU A 84 -13.11 29.79 -50.93
CA GLU A 84 -11.86 30.33 -51.44
C GLU A 84 -10.74 29.27 -51.40
N PRO A 85 -9.80 29.27 -52.36
CA PRO A 85 -8.68 28.34 -52.36
C PRO A 85 -7.61 28.75 -51.32
N ARG A 86 -7.36 27.88 -50.33
CA ARG A 86 -6.29 28.08 -49.33
C ARG A 86 -4.90 27.81 -49.92
N GLU A 87 -4.05 28.83 -50.00
CA GLU A 87 -2.64 28.70 -50.42
C GLU A 87 -1.68 28.22 -49.31
N GLU A 88 -2.16 28.05 -48.07
CA GLU A 88 -1.35 27.91 -46.85
C GLU A 88 -0.45 26.64 -46.76
N LEU A 89 -0.59 25.66 -47.66
CA LEU A 89 0.21 24.41 -47.62
C LEU A 89 1.58 24.48 -48.31
N ARG A 90 1.88 25.51 -49.12
CA ARG A 90 3.20 25.61 -49.80
C ARG A 90 4.33 26.18 -48.96
N SER A 91 4.03 26.88 -47.86
CA SER A 91 5.02 27.49 -46.96
C SER A 91 5.75 26.46 -46.11
N ASN A 92 5.01 25.58 -45.43
CA ASN A 92 5.54 24.70 -44.38
C ASN A 92 6.57 23.67 -44.91
N VAL A 93 6.38 23.17 -46.14
CA VAL A 93 7.35 22.23 -46.77
C VAL A 93 8.70 22.92 -47.01
N LEU A 94 8.69 24.15 -47.54
CA LEU A 94 9.91 24.93 -47.79
C LEU A 94 10.62 25.38 -46.50
N GLN A 95 9.92 25.40 -45.37
CA GLN A 95 10.47 25.82 -44.07
C GLN A 95 11.27 24.68 -43.41
N ASN A 96 10.78 23.43 -43.46
CA ASN A 96 11.51 22.27 -42.96
C ASN A 96 12.79 21.98 -43.77
N ASP A 97 12.75 22.20 -45.09
CA ASP A 97 13.90 22.00 -45.98
C ASP A 97 15.07 22.98 -45.69
N ARG A 98 14.74 24.19 -45.20
CA ARG A 98 15.73 25.16 -44.73
C ARG A 98 16.36 24.74 -43.40
N ILE A 99 15.59 24.17 -42.47
CA ILE A 99 16.07 23.70 -41.17
C ILE A 99 17.04 22.51 -41.34
N ARG A 100 16.72 21.56 -42.23
CA ARG A 100 17.65 20.46 -42.59
C ARG A 100 18.96 20.98 -43.20
N LYS A 101 18.91 21.98 -44.08
CA LYS A 101 20.11 22.58 -44.68
C LYS A 101 20.94 23.44 -43.71
N SER A 102 20.35 24.05 -42.69
CA SER A 102 21.13 24.76 -41.64
C SER A 102 21.86 23.80 -40.69
N MET A 103 21.27 22.65 -40.36
CA MET A 103 21.93 21.63 -39.54
C MET A 103 23.19 21.07 -40.22
N GLY A 104 23.07 20.68 -41.50
CA GLY A 104 24.17 20.06 -42.25
C GLY A 104 25.39 20.95 -42.52
N MET A 105 25.29 22.28 -42.36
CA MET A 105 26.44 23.19 -42.46
C MET A 105 27.13 23.44 -41.11
N LEU A 106 26.59 22.94 -39.99
CA LEU A 106 27.15 23.15 -38.65
C LEU A 106 28.10 22.01 -38.23
N GLU A 107 27.88 20.80 -38.72
CA GLU A 107 28.79 19.66 -38.50
C GLU A 107 30.07 19.72 -39.35
N GLN A 108 30.09 20.53 -40.42
CA GLN A 108 31.23 20.65 -41.34
C GLN A 108 32.28 21.70 -40.90
N ALA A 109 32.13 22.27 -39.69
CA ALA A 109 32.96 23.39 -39.20
C ALA A 109 34.01 23.01 -38.13
N THR A 110 33.99 21.79 -37.57
CA THR A 110 34.81 21.38 -36.42
C THR A 110 35.60 20.08 -36.65
N GLY A 111 36.20 19.93 -37.83
CA GLY A 111 37.05 18.78 -38.18
C GLY A 111 38.54 19.08 -38.25
N LEU A 112 39.31 18.75 -37.20
CA LEU A 112 40.74 18.45 -37.29
C LEU A 112 41.10 17.25 -36.40
N GLN A 113 42.01 16.41 -36.89
CA GLN A 113 42.32 15.08 -36.36
C GLN A 113 43.57 15.09 -35.47
N GLY A 114 43.69 14.13 -34.54
CA GLY A 114 44.94 13.92 -33.79
C GLY A 114 44.88 12.89 -32.66
N THR A 115 45.26 11.64 -32.94
CA THR A 115 45.75 10.65 -31.97
C THR A 115 47.26 10.43 -32.23
N PRO A 116 48.10 9.97 -31.28
CA PRO A 116 47.79 9.04 -30.18
C PRO A 116 48.34 9.40 -28.77
N ALA A 117 48.23 8.44 -27.85
CA ALA A 117 48.69 8.39 -26.45
C ALA A 117 50.25 8.46 -26.30
N PRO A 118 50.88 8.50 -25.08
CA PRO A 118 50.33 8.10 -23.76
C PRO A 118 50.79 8.83 -22.47
N GLY A 119 50.05 8.58 -21.36
CA GLY A 119 50.67 8.24 -20.06
C GLY A 119 50.54 9.19 -18.84
N VAL A 120 50.33 8.56 -17.68
CA VAL A 120 50.69 9.00 -16.29
C VAL A 120 49.80 10.10 -15.62
N TRP A 121 49.66 9.98 -14.29
CA TRP A 121 48.94 10.87 -13.33
C TRP A 121 49.94 11.92 -12.73
N PRO A 122 49.73 12.69 -11.61
CA PRO A 122 48.57 12.91 -10.73
C PRO A 122 48.32 14.39 -10.25
N PHE A 123 47.32 14.57 -9.35
CA PHE A 123 47.24 15.55 -8.22
C PHE A 123 47.27 17.10 -8.43
N ASN A 124 46.10 17.72 -8.26
CA ASN A 124 45.68 18.66 -7.17
C ASN A 124 46.25 20.13 -7.01
N GLN A 125 45.39 20.98 -6.41
CA GLN A 125 45.61 22.29 -5.71
C GLN A 125 45.65 23.69 -6.43
N THR A 126 44.58 24.48 -6.17
CA THR A 126 44.52 25.92 -5.75
C THR A 126 45.02 27.10 -6.62
N ALA A 127 44.16 28.16 -6.78
CA ALA A 127 44.27 29.50 -6.11
C ALA A 127 43.80 30.76 -6.92
N ARG A 128 42.99 31.64 -6.26
CA ARG A 128 42.97 33.15 -6.29
C ARG A 128 42.72 33.92 -7.63
N THR A 129 41.63 34.69 -7.84
CA THR A 129 41.22 36.06 -7.33
C THR A 129 42.11 37.24 -7.80
N PRO A 130 41.75 38.57 -7.77
CA PRO A 130 40.53 39.27 -7.25
C PRO A 130 39.98 40.51 -8.07
N ALA A 131 38.82 41.07 -7.64
CA ALA A 131 38.42 42.51 -7.62
C ALA A 131 37.08 42.61 -6.85
N SER A 132 36.77 43.47 -5.85
CA SER A 132 36.96 44.93 -5.60
C SER A 132 36.03 45.81 -6.47
N GLU A 133 35.29 46.84 -5.99
CA GLU A 133 35.43 47.78 -4.85
C GLU A 133 34.03 48.47 -4.55
N MET A 134 33.58 49.07 -3.42
CA MET A 134 34.01 49.30 -2.02
C MET A 134 32.90 49.97 -1.11
N LYS A 135 32.86 49.67 0.21
CA LYS A 135 32.52 50.57 1.38
C LYS A 135 31.06 51.13 1.54
N ARG A 136 30.51 51.50 2.73
CA ARG A 136 30.92 51.65 4.18
C ARG A 136 29.74 51.23 5.10
N ARG A 137 29.92 50.50 6.23
CA ARG A 137 30.04 50.95 7.66
C ARG A 137 28.85 51.80 8.20
N THR A 138 28.30 51.55 9.40
CA THR A 138 28.93 51.45 10.76
C THR A 138 28.44 50.30 11.68
N TYR A 139 28.98 50.20 12.92
CA TYR A 139 28.84 49.06 13.87
C TYR A 139 29.13 49.49 15.35
N THR A 140 28.62 48.72 16.35
CA THR A 140 29.02 48.62 17.81
C THR A 140 28.73 49.75 18.83
N PRO A 141 28.78 49.52 20.19
CA PRO A 141 28.81 48.25 20.99
C PRO A 141 27.98 48.16 22.32
N GLN A 142 27.75 46.91 22.78
CA GLN A 142 27.73 46.32 24.17
C GLN A 142 27.18 46.98 25.48
N LYS A 143 26.31 46.19 26.15
CA LYS A 143 26.26 45.75 27.59
C LYS A 143 25.74 46.66 28.76
N PRO A 144 25.33 46.06 29.93
CA PRO A 144 24.37 46.65 30.89
C PRO A 144 24.95 46.95 32.31
N PRO A 145 24.09 47.42 33.27
CA PRO A 145 24.04 46.78 34.60
C PRO A 145 22.58 46.52 35.12
N MET A 146 22.40 46.37 36.44
CA MET A 146 21.22 45.79 37.14
C MET A 146 20.53 46.80 38.09
N THR A 147 19.30 46.51 38.58
CA THR A 147 18.86 46.35 40.00
C THR A 147 17.37 46.65 40.26
N SER A 148 16.75 45.88 41.17
CA SER A 148 15.46 46.07 41.90
C SER A 148 14.17 46.30 41.06
N GLU A 149 12.95 46.21 41.59
CA GLU A 149 12.47 46.07 42.99
C GLU A 149 11.18 45.21 43.06
N PHE A 150 10.79 44.75 44.25
CA PHE A 150 9.50 44.09 44.53
C PHE A 150 8.59 45.09 45.27
N ASP A 151 7.27 44.98 45.10
CA ASP A 151 6.29 45.55 46.05
C ASP A 151 5.03 44.66 46.11
N VAL A 152 4.45 44.50 47.32
CA VAL A 152 3.34 43.58 47.64
C VAL A 152 2.57 44.06 48.89
N SER A 153 1.35 44.60 48.69
CA SER A 153 0.26 44.86 49.67
C SER A 153 -0.91 45.52 48.88
N ASP A 154 -2.22 45.49 49.19
CA ASP A 154 -3.10 45.00 50.28
C ASP A 154 -4.54 44.84 49.70
N THR A 155 -5.58 44.19 50.27
CA THR A 155 -5.81 43.38 51.49
C THR A 155 -7.07 42.48 51.34
N VAL A 156 -7.23 41.54 52.29
CA VAL A 156 -8.46 41.04 52.97
C VAL A 156 -9.84 41.61 52.54
N GLY A 157 -10.93 40.84 52.41
CA GLY A 157 -11.10 39.39 52.61
C GLY A 157 -12.55 38.97 52.94
N PHE A 158 -12.68 37.87 53.73
CA PHE A 158 -13.90 37.28 54.32
C PHE A 158 -14.97 36.62 53.42
N THR A 159 -15.26 35.35 53.74
CA THR A 159 -16.53 34.64 53.48
C THR A 159 -17.31 34.50 54.80
N PRO A 160 -18.63 34.23 54.80
CA PRO A 160 -19.04 32.83 55.02
C PRO A 160 -20.42 32.37 54.44
N ALA A 161 -20.52 31.05 54.25
CA ALA A 161 -21.68 30.17 54.47
C ALA A 161 -23.10 30.42 53.86
N ARG A 162 -23.49 29.48 52.98
CA ARG A 162 -24.81 28.79 52.86
C ARG A 162 -26.12 29.56 52.59
N SER A 163 -26.76 29.12 51.49
CA SER A 163 -28.13 28.55 51.39
C SER A 163 -29.30 29.39 50.80
N PHE A 164 -30.24 28.62 50.21
CA PHE A 164 -31.61 28.93 49.73
C PHE A 164 -31.87 29.61 48.37
N LEU A 165 -32.45 28.78 47.48
CA LEU A 165 -33.64 28.99 46.63
C LEU A 165 -33.62 29.95 45.42
N THR A 166 -34.07 29.38 44.29
CA THR A 166 -34.61 30.02 43.08
C THR A 166 -35.89 30.83 43.36
N PRO A 167 -36.29 31.78 42.49
CA PRO A 167 -37.37 31.41 41.53
C PRO A 167 -37.39 32.14 40.16
N SER A 168 -37.88 31.42 39.13
CA SER A 168 -38.69 31.91 37.98
C SER A 168 -38.09 32.87 36.93
N ALA A 169 -38.48 32.85 35.64
CA ALA A 169 -39.30 31.88 34.87
C ALA A 169 -39.21 32.09 33.32
N LYS A 170 -39.51 31.01 32.56
CA LYS A 170 -40.33 30.85 31.31
C LYS A 170 -40.58 32.11 30.42
N LEU A 171 -40.68 32.09 29.08
CA LEU A 171 -40.97 31.09 28.01
C LEU A 171 -40.01 31.32 26.80
N SER A 172 -39.66 30.39 25.89
CA SER A 172 -40.43 29.50 24.99
C SER A 172 -41.11 30.14 23.75
N MET A 173 -40.34 30.23 22.66
CA MET A 173 -40.68 29.90 21.24
C MET A 173 -41.83 30.59 20.46
N SER A 174 -41.44 31.15 19.28
CA SER A 174 -42.04 30.93 17.93
C SER A 174 -42.89 32.02 17.23
N MET A 175 -42.46 32.33 15.99
CA MET A 175 -43.21 32.73 14.76
C MET A 175 -44.05 34.03 14.69
N GLY A 176 -43.84 34.80 13.60
CA GLY A 176 -44.75 35.84 13.07
C GLY A 176 -44.07 37.01 12.35
N GLU A 177 -44.27 37.16 11.03
CA GLU A 177 -43.90 38.38 10.27
C GLU A 177 -44.92 39.53 10.45
N PRO A 178 -44.65 40.77 9.95
CA PRO A 178 -45.17 41.10 8.59
C PRO A 178 -44.34 42.09 7.74
N THR A 179 -44.00 41.67 6.51
CA THR A 179 -44.02 42.41 5.22
C THR A 179 -43.69 43.92 5.11
N ARG A 180 -42.75 44.28 4.20
CA ARG A 180 -42.86 45.28 3.08
C ARG A 180 -41.47 45.77 2.60
N ASN A 181 -41.20 46.14 1.34
CA ASN A 181 -41.73 45.73 0.02
C ASN A 181 -40.83 46.33 -1.11
N LEU A 182 -41.16 46.06 -2.39
CA LEU A 182 -40.58 46.63 -3.65
C LEU A 182 -39.25 45.98 -4.13
N GLN A 183 -39.05 45.63 -5.41
CA GLN A 183 -39.98 45.62 -6.57
C GLN A 183 -39.54 44.66 -7.70
N ALA A 184 -40.48 43.82 -8.18
CA ALA A 184 -40.83 43.45 -9.58
C ALA A 184 -39.75 43.28 -10.70
N SER A 185 -39.88 42.40 -11.71
CA SER A 185 -40.83 41.29 -12.03
C SER A 185 -40.41 40.60 -13.37
N MET A 186 -41.21 39.62 -13.83
CA MET A 186 -41.27 38.99 -15.18
C MET A 186 -40.31 37.80 -15.44
N LEU A 187 -40.71 36.69 -16.10
CA LEU A 187 -42.00 35.98 -16.21
C LEU A 187 -41.74 34.57 -16.82
N SER A 188 -42.71 33.64 -16.74
CA SER A 188 -42.65 32.27 -17.30
C SER A 188 -43.91 31.96 -18.16
N SER A 189 -44.14 30.83 -18.84
CA SER A 189 -43.59 29.44 -18.87
C SER A 189 -43.62 28.93 -20.36
N PRO A 190 -43.62 27.62 -20.77
CA PRO A 190 -43.46 26.33 -20.04
C PRO A 190 -42.59 25.21 -20.70
N GLN A 191 -42.21 24.24 -19.85
CA GLN A 191 -42.04 22.77 -20.03
C GLN A 191 -41.80 22.14 -21.43
N TYR A 192 -40.75 21.31 -21.55
CA TYR A 192 -40.82 19.83 -21.36
C TYR A 192 -39.42 19.19 -21.22
N ASP A 193 -39.34 17.95 -20.73
CA ASP A 193 -38.12 17.28 -20.25
C ASP A 193 -37.19 16.70 -21.34
N ASN A 194 -35.87 16.77 -21.13
CA ASN A 194 -35.05 15.58 -20.76
C ASN A 194 -33.56 15.93 -20.53
N SER A 195 -33.06 15.83 -19.29
CA SER A 195 -31.66 15.47 -19.00
C SER A 195 -31.43 15.31 -17.48
N MET A 196 -31.05 14.11 -17.04
CA MET A 196 -30.47 13.86 -15.72
C MET A 196 -29.35 12.83 -15.84
N LEU A 197 -28.16 13.30 -16.20
CA LEU A 197 -26.88 12.57 -16.14
C LEU A 197 -25.75 13.55 -16.53
N ASP A 198 -25.28 14.37 -15.57
CA ASP A 198 -23.91 14.94 -15.51
C ASP A 198 -23.79 15.97 -14.37
N GLN A 199 -23.43 15.51 -13.16
CA GLN A 199 -22.98 16.39 -12.06
C GLN A 199 -21.75 15.87 -11.31
N THR A 200 -21.20 14.71 -11.69
CA THR A 200 -20.02 14.10 -11.06
C THR A 200 -18.68 14.56 -11.65
N GLY A 201 -18.66 15.16 -12.85
CA GLY A 201 -17.40 15.56 -13.51
C GLY A 201 -16.73 16.79 -12.88
N VAL A 202 -17.51 17.79 -12.44
CA VAL A 202 -17.00 19.14 -12.10
C VAL A 202 -16.15 19.16 -10.82
N THR A 203 -16.45 18.29 -9.84
CA THR A 203 -15.66 18.20 -8.60
C THR A 203 -14.30 17.52 -8.82
N MET A 204 -14.22 16.55 -9.74
CA MET A 204 -13.02 15.74 -9.96
C MET A 204 -11.88 16.54 -10.62
N ASP A 205 -12.20 17.46 -11.52
CA ASP A 205 -11.19 18.28 -12.21
C ASP A 205 -10.57 19.38 -11.32
N MET A 206 -11.28 19.83 -10.28
CA MET A 206 -10.73 20.76 -9.28
C MET A 206 -9.58 20.11 -8.49
N THR A 207 -9.72 18.84 -8.10
CA THR A 207 -8.68 18.08 -7.38
C THR A 207 -7.46 17.82 -8.28
N ARG A 208 -7.69 17.52 -9.57
CA ARG A 208 -6.62 17.30 -10.57
C ARG A 208 -5.77 18.54 -10.81
N ALA A 209 -6.34 19.74 -10.73
CA ALA A 209 -5.59 20.98 -10.85
C ALA A 209 -4.60 21.20 -9.70
N ASN A 210 -4.96 20.79 -8.47
CA ASN A 210 -4.09 20.93 -7.29
C ASN A 210 -2.92 19.94 -7.29
N LEU A 211 -3.11 18.71 -7.78
CA LEU A 211 -2.03 17.71 -7.95
C LEU A 211 -0.89 18.25 -8.82
N LEU A 212 -1.21 18.96 -9.91
CA LEU A 212 -0.23 19.52 -10.85
C LEU A 212 0.61 20.69 -10.28
N LEU A 213 0.33 21.14 -9.06
CA LEU A 213 1.08 22.22 -8.38
C LEU A 213 2.07 21.70 -7.33
N GLN A 214 2.23 20.38 -7.18
CA GLN A 214 3.05 19.75 -6.15
C GLN A 214 4.25 18.98 -6.75
N GLU A 215 5.29 18.73 -5.94
CA GLU A 215 6.60 18.27 -6.46
C GLU A 215 6.59 16.83 -7.03
N ASP A 216 5.67 15.97 -6.57
CA ASP A 216 5.40 14.65 -7.17
C ASP A 216 3.88 14.37 -7.24
N PRO A 217 3.21 14.65 -8.37
CA PRO A 217 1.80 14.32 -8.57
C PRO A 217 1.54 12.80 -8.71
N GLY A 218 2.58 12.00 -8.96
CA GLY A 218 2.46 10.57 -9.20
C GLY A 218 2.22 9.79 -7.92
N GLN A 219 3.04 10.03 -6.90
CA GLN A 219 2.91 9.31 -5.63
C GLN A 219 1.55 9.59 -4.96
N LEU A 220 1.16 10.86 -4.84
CA LEU A 220 -0.09 11.29 -4.21
C LEU A 220 -1.33 10.73 -4.90
N ALA A 221 -1.33 10.64 -6.24
CA ALA A 221 -2.41 9.99 -6.98
C ALA A 221 -2.55 8.50 -6.63
N THR A 222 -1.43 7.83 -6.29
CA THR A 222 -1.37 6.41 -5.95
C THR A 222 -1.37 6.09 -4.44
N GLU A 223 -1.51 7.07 -3.55
CA GLU A 223 -1.60 6.79 -2.11
C GLU A 223 -2.90 6.05 -1.75
N GLY A 224 -4.03 6.45 -2.34
CA GLY A 224 -5.32 5.77 -2.13
C GLY A 224 -5.35 4.32 -2.63
N LEU A 225 -4.42 3.92 -3.51
CA LEU A 225 -4.33 2.56 -4.03
C LEU A 225 -4.02 1.51 -2.93
N PHE A 226 -3.40 1.93 -1.82
CA PHE A 226 -3.14 1.06 -0.68
C PHE A 226 -4.45 0.77 0.10
N ASP A 227 -5.30 1.78 0.24
CA ASP A 227 -6.62 1.67 0.87
C ASP A 227 -7.63 0.94 -0.04
N GLU A 228 -7.58 1.19 -1.35
CA GLU A 228 -8.36 0.47 -2.38
C GLU A 228 -8.06 -1.05 -2.35
N PHE A 229 -6.78 -1.43 -2.27
CA PHE A 229 -6.39 -2.85 -2.17
C PHE A 229 -6.82 -3.50 -0.84
N LEU A 230 -6.74 -2.77 0.28
CA LEU A 230 -7.27 -3.26 1.56
C LEU A 230 -8.79 -3.49 1.48
N ASN A 231 -9.52 -2.56 0.87
CA ASN A 231 -10.97 -2.67 0.75
C ASN A 231 -11.39 -3.82 -0.19
N ALA A 232 -10.63 -4.08 -1.25
CA ALA A 232 -10.78 -5.29 -2.06
C ALA A 232 -10.51 -6.57 -1.24
N PHE A 233 -9.44 -6.60 -0.45
CA PHE A 233 -9.09 -7.73 0.43
C PHE A 233 -10.19 -8.01 1.48
N LYS A 234 -10.65 -6.98 2.19
CA LYS A 234 -11.78 -7.06 3.15
C LYS A 234 -13.06 -7.60 2.51
N LYS A 235 -13.33 -7.24 1.26
CA LYS A 235 -14.52 -7.65 0.49
C LYS A 235 -14.50 -9.12 0.05
N HIS A 236 -13.31 -9.71 -0.12
CA HIS A 236 -13.14 -11.06 -0.69
C HIS A 236 -12.27 -11.96 0.22
N GLN A 237 -12.58 -12.01 1.51
CA GLN A 237 -11.91 -12.88 2.49
C GLN A 237 -12.25 -14.39 2.36
N SER A 238 -13.18 -14.77 1.47
CA SER A 238 -13.54 -16.17 1.24
C SER A 238 -12.56 -16.87 0.31
N LEU A 239 -12.20 -18.12 0.64
CA LEU A 239 -11.39 -18.99 -0.24
C LEU A 239 -12.08 -19.26 -1.60
N THR A 240 -13.39 -19.05 -1.72
CA THR A 240 -14.13 -19.14 -2.99
C THR A 240 -13.91 -17.96 -3.93
N ASP A 241 -13.39 -16.84 -3.41
CA ASP A 241 -13.45 -15.53 -4.08
C ASP A 241 -12.09 -15.06 -4.60
N VAL A 242 -11.04 -15.88 -4.47
CA VAL A 242 -9.64 -15.48 -4.73
C VAL A 242 -9.42 -14.97 -6.16
N PHE A 243 -10.05 -15.58 -7.17
CA PHE A 243 -9.97 -15.08 -8.55
C PHE A 243 -10.76 -13.78 -8.79
N ALA A 244 -11.84 -13.55 -8.03
CA ALA A 244 -12.55 -12.28 -8.04
C ALA A 244 -11.72 -11.15 -7.40
N LEU A 245 -10.98 -11.48 -6.33
CA LEU A 245 -10.01 -10.57 -5.71
C LEU A 245 -8.85 -10.22 -6.65
N VAL A 246 -8.27 -11.21 -7.34
CA VAL A 246 -7.21 -10.98 -8.36
C VAL A 246 -7.73 -10.12 -9.51
N SER A 247 -8.96 -10.35 -9.98
CA SER A 247 -9.59 -9.50 -11.00
C SER A 247 -9.85 -8.07 -10.52
N GLU A 248 -10.18 -7.88 -9.24
CA GLU A 248 -10.35 -6.55 -8.63
C GLU A 248 -8.99 -5.82 -8.51
N TYR A 249 -7.91 -6.53 -8.15
CA TYR A 249 -6.55 -5.97 -8.17
C TYR A 249 -6.10 -5.58 -9.60
N GLU A 250 -6.41 -6.38 -10.63
CA GLU A 250 -6.17 -5.98 -12.02
C GLU A 250 -6.94 -4.69 -12.37
N ARG A 251 -8.24 -4.62 -12.01
CA ARG A 251 -9.07 -3.43 -12.28
C ARG A 251 -8.52 -2.17 -11.60
N LEU A 252 -8.16 -2.26 -10.33
CA LEU A 252 -7.59 -1.14 -9.56
C LEU A 252 -6.26 -0.67 -10.17
N CYS A 253 -5.35 -1.59 -10.49
CA CYS A 253 -4.11 -1.23 -11.20
C CYS A 253 -4.39 -0.62 -12.58
N HIS A 254 -5.39 -1.12 -13.33
CA HIS A 254 -5.78 -0.56 -14.62
C HIS A 254 -6.30 0.87 -14.53
N GLU A 255 -7.14 1.17 -13.54
CA GLU A 255 -7.71 2.50 -13.32
C GLU A 255 -6.63 3.52 -12.94
N GLN A 256 -5.70 3.15 -12.05
CA GLN A 256 -4.58 4.01 -11.68
C GLN A 256 -3.59 4.23 -12.83
N VAL A 257 -3.23 3.17 -13.59
CA VAL A 257 -2.42 3.29 -14.84
C VAL A 257 -3.10 4.25 -15.83
N THR A 258 -4.41 4.12 -16.02
CA THR A 258 -5.20 4.97 -16.91
C THR A 258 -5.30 6.41 -16.39
N MET A 259 -5.27 6.64 -15.07
CA MET A 259 -5.21 7.98 -14.50
C MET A 259 -3.84 8.63 -14.75
N LEU A 260 -2.75 7.91 -14.46
CA LEU A 260 -1.37 8.39 -14.61
C LEU A 260 -1.03 8.72 -16.07
N ASP A 261 -1.45 7.88 -17.02
CA ASP A 261 -1.28 8.15 -18.46
C ASP A 261 -2.05 9.41 -18.91
N ARG A 262 -3.30 9.59 -18.44
CA ARG A 262 -4.11 10.81 -18.66
C ARG A 262 -3.54 12.08 -18.00
N LEU A 263 -2.65 11.94 -17.01
CA LEU A 263 -1.90 13.05 -16.43
C LEU A 263 -0.66 13.36 -17.26
N MET A 264 0.11 12.33 -17.66
CA MET A 264 1.33 12.49 -18.47
C MET A 264 1.04 13.01 -19.89
N THR A 265 -0.05 12.58 -20.52
CA THR A 265 -0.48 13.09 -21.85
C THR A 265 -0.94 14.56 -21.84
N LYS A 266 -1.19 15.14 -20.67
CA LYS A 266 -1.59 16.56 -20.50
C LYS A 266 -0.44 17.49 -20.10
N THR A 267 0.76 16.97 -19.81
CA THR A 267 1.90 17.77 -19.33
C THR A 267 3.08 17.76 -20.31
N LEU A 268 3.92 18.80 -20.25
CA LEU A 268 5.04 18.94 -21.18
C LEU A 268 6.21 18.01 -20.77
N PRO A 269 6.83 17.21 -21.69
CA PRO A 269 7.78 16.15 -21.31
C PRO A 269 9.14 16.58 -20.71
N SER A 270 9.32 17.84 -20.30
CA SER A 270 10.62 18.45 -19.98
C SER A 270 10.90 18.68 -18.49
N GLN A 271 9.99 18.31 -17.58
CA GLN A 271 10.19 18.45 -16.13
C GLN A 271 10.70 17.15 -15.48
N LYS A 272 11.70 17.28 -14.59
CA LYS A 272 12.32 16.13 -13.89
C LYS A 272 11.41 15.45 -12.86
N SER A 273 10.39 16.14 -12.36
CA SER A 273 9.38 15.62 -11.41
C SER A 273 8.74 14.32 -11.90
N PHE A 274 8.33 14.26 -13.17
CA PHE A 274 7.67 13.10 -13.77
C PHE A 274 8.54 11.84 -13.88
N SER A 275 9.84 11.88 -13.56
CA SER A 275 10.71 10.70 -13.59
C SER A 275 10.25 9.60 -12.62
N ARG A 276 9.80 9.97 -11.41
CA ARG A 276 9.27 9.04 -10.41
C ARG A 276 7.85 8.59 -10.75
N THR A 277 7.00 9.51 -11.24
CA THR A 277 5.68 9.20 -11.82
C THR A 277 5.75 8.15 -12.92
N LEU A 278 6.72 8.27 -13.85
CA LEU A 278 6.95 7.34 -14.95
C LEU A 278 7.45 5.97 -14.44
N GLN A 279 8.25 5.93 -13.38
CA GLN A 279 8.64 4.68 -12.72
C GLN A 279 7.43 3.98 -12.08
N VAL A 280 6.56 4.72 -11.38
CA VAL A 280 5.32 4.18 -10.79
C VAL A 280 4.35 3.69 -11.88
N LEU A 281 4.18 4.44 -12.97
CA LEU A 281 3.36 4.00 -14.13
C LEU A 281 3.87 2.68 -14.72
N ARG A 282 5.19 2.52 -14.90
CA ARG A 282 5.78 1.25 -15.36
C ARG A 282 5.52 0.10 -14.40
N LEU A 283 5.78 0.30 -13.10
CA LEU A 283 5.55 -0.70 -12.06
C LEU A 283 4.08 -1.15 -12.02
N LEU A 284 3.13 -0.20 -12.02
CA LEU A 284 1.69 -0.53 -12.00
C LEU A 284 1.20 -1.17 -13.32
N THR A 285 1.84 -0.87 -14.45
CA THR A 285 1.55 -1.53 -15.74
C THR A 285 2.02 -2.98 -15.73
N GLN A 286 3.24 -3.24 -15.26
CA GLN A 286 3.76 -4.60 -15.04
C GLN A 286 2.96 -5.34 -13.96
N GLU A 287 2.54 -4.68 -12.88
CA GLU A 287 1.70 -5.27 -11.84
C GLU A 287 0.33 -5.69 -12.38
N LYS A 288 -0.36 -4.80 -13.11
CA LYS A 288 -1.62 -5.12 -13.80
C LYS A 288 -1.48 -6.36 -14.69
N ALA A 289 -0.42 -6.41 -15.51
CA ALA A 289 -0.13 -7.56 -16.35
C ALA A 289 0.12 -8.83 -15.52
N THR A 290 0.77 -8.72 -14.36
CA THR A 290 1.07 -9.88 -13.49
C THR A 290 -0.19 -10.40 -12.80
N TRP A 291 -1.10 -9.53 -12.34
CA TRP A 291 -2.39 -9.96 -11.80
C TRP A 291 -3.24 -10.70 -12.84
N ARG A 292 -3.27 -10.22 -14.09
CA ARG A 292 -3.92 -10.92 -15.22
C ARG A 292 -3.36 -12.33 -15.43
N LEU A 293 -2.02 -12.45 -15.48
CA LEU A 293 -1.32 -13.73 -15.61
C LEU A 293 -1.67 -14.70 -14.46
N ILE A 294 -1.64 -14.22 -13.22
CA ILE A 294 -2.00 -15.01 -12.02
C ILE A 294 -3.44 -15.51 -12.15
N GLY A 295 -4.38 -14.62 -12.50
CA GLY A 295 -5.79 -14.96 -12.67
C GLY A 295 -6.00 -16.07 -13.68
N SER A 296 -5.57 -15.86 -14.94
CA SER A 296 -5.77 -16.84 -16.01
C SER A 296 -5.03 -18.17 -15.77
N LEU A 297 -3.77 -18.12 -15.31
CA LEU A 297 -2.93 -19.31 -15.18
C LEU A 297 -3.29 -20.18 -13.97
N TYR A 298 -3.60 -19.57 -12.81
CA TYR A 298 -3.99 -20.35 -11.63
C TYR A 298 -5.44 -20.81 -11.64
N GLN A 299 -6.34 -20.10 -12.34
CA GLN A 299 -7.69 -20.59 -12.58
C GLN A 299 -7.67 -21.88 -13.41
N ASP A 300 -6.87 -21.93 -14.48
CA ASP A 300 -6.68 -23.15 -15.29
C ASP A 300 -6.04 -24.31 -14.50
N ARG A 301 -5.01 -24.01 -13.70
CA ARG A 301 -4.34 -24.99 -12.83
C ARG A 301 -5.30 -25.57 -11.78
N GLN A 302 -6.14 -24.75 -11.17
CA GLN A 302 -7.13 -25.23 -10.20
C GLN A 302 -8.22 -26.08 -10.87
N MET A 303 -8.81 -25.62 -11.97
CA MET A 303 -9.80 -26.41 -12.71
C MET A 303 -9.23 -27.76 -13.18
N SER A 304 -7.98 -27.76 -13.66
CA SER A 304 -7.26 -28.99 -14.05
C SER A 304 -6.98 -29.95 -12.89
N ALA A 305 -6.99 -29.48 -11.64
CA ALA A 305 -6.85 -30.33 -10.45
C ALA A 305 -8.21 -30.87 -9.97
N GLU A 306 -9.28 -30.10 -10.12
CA GLU A 306 -10.65 -30.53 -9.82
C GLU A 306 -11.16 -31.61 -10.80
N ASP A 307 -10.82 -31.51 -12.09
CA ASP A 307 -11.21 -32.49 -13.12
C ASP A 307 -10.43 -33.84 -13.07
N GLN A 308 -9.44 -34.00 -12.18
CA GLN A 308 -8.64 -35.23 -12.03
C GLN A 308 -9.27 -36.30 -11.12
N ASP A 309 -10.48 -36.09 -10.58
CA ASP A 309 -11.18 -37.09 -9.76
C ASP A 309 -11.54 -38.34 -10.61
N PRO A 310 -11.06 -39.56 -10.28
CA PRO A 310 -11.16 -40.75 -11.14
C PRO A 310 -12.58 -41.30 -11.34
N GLY A 311 -13.61 -40.63 -10.83
CA GLY A 311 -15.01 -40.85 -11.22
C GLY A 311 -15.40 -40.20 -12.55
N SER A 312 -14.61 -39.25 -13.06
CA SER A 312 -14.83 -38.64 -14.38
C SER A 312 -14.59 -39.67 -15.47
N ILE A 313 -15.65 -40.09 -16.16
CA ILE A 313 -15.54 -40.96 -17.32
C ILE A 313 -14.85 -40.16 -18.42
N ILE A 314 -13.57 -40.46 -18.67
CA ILE A 314 -12.90 -40.11 -19.91
C ILE A 314 -13.77 -40.72 -21.03
N VAL A 315 -14.54 -39.88 -21.70
CA VAL A 315 -15.23 -40.24 -22.93
C VAL A 315 -14.17 -40.28 -24.02
N ASP A 316 -13.40 -41.37 -23.97
CA ASP A 316 -12.47 -41.78 -25.01
C ASP A 316 -13.23 -41.69 -26.34
N ARG A 317 -12.86 -40.71 -27.18
CA ARG A 317 -13.56 -40.39 -28.45
C ARG A 317 -13.19 -41.44 -29.50
N ILE A 318 -13.59 -42.66 -29.20
CA ILE A 318 -13.34 -43.88 -29.94
C ILE A 318 -13.91 -43.73 -31.36
N HIS A 319 -12.99 -43.51 -32.30
CA HIS A 319 -13.12 -43.77 -33.72
C HIS A 319 -14.13 -42.90 -34.50
N THR A 320 -13.83 -41.60 -34.64
CA THR A 320 -14.18 -40.85 -35.85
C THR A 320 -13.00 -40.90 -36.82
N GLU A 321 -13.16 -41.56 -37.97
CA GLU A 321 -12.05 -41.86 -38.91
C GLU A 321 -11.49 -40.62 -39.63
N HIS A 322 -12.25 -39.52 -39.65
CA HIS A 322 -11.87 -38.25 -40.26
C HIS A 322 -12.10 -37.09 -39.26
N LEU A 323 -11.07 -36.76 -38.47
CA LEU A 323 -11.02 -35.54 -37.68
C LEU A 323 -10.39 -34.40 -38.51
N SER A 324 -10.93 -33.20 -38.40
CA SER A 324 -10.30 -32.00 -38.98
C SER A 324 -9.14 -31.49 -38.12
N GLU A 325 -8.23 -30.71 -38.71
CA GLU A 325 -7.04 -30.20 -38.01
C GLU A 325 -7.39 -29.38 -36.76
N ARG A 326 -8.49 -28.63 -36.83
CA ARG A 326 -9.02 -27.87 -35.69
C ARG A 326 -9.53 -28.77 -34.58
N GLU A 327 -10.27 -29.83 -34.89
CA GLU A 327 -10.79 -30.75 -33.87
C GLU A 327 -9.66 -31.52 -33.16
N ILE A 328 -8.56 -31.82 -33.87
CA ILE A 328 -7.34 -32.38 -33.27
C ILE A 328 -6.68 -31.38 -32.30
N ALA A 329 -6.54 -30.12 -32.71
CA ALA A 329 -5.94 -29.07 -31.87
C ALA A 329 -6.82 -28.73 -30.65
N ASP A 330 -8.13 -28.58 -30.84
CA ASP A 330 -9.09 -28.36 -29.75
C ASP A 330 -9.04 -29.54 -28.75
N SER A 331 -8.99 -30.78 -29.25
CA SER A 331 -8.83 -31.97 -28.41
C SER A 331 -7.46 -32.08 -27.72
N LEU A 332 -6.38 -31.50 -28.28
CA LEU A 332 -5.08 -31.40 -27.61
C LEU A 332 -5.18 -30.45 -26.41
N PHE A 333 -5.80 -29.28 -26.57
CA PHE A 333 -5.98 -28.33 -25.47
C PHE A 333 -6.95 -28.87 -24.40
N GLU A 334 -8.00 -29.60 -24.76
CA GLU A 334 -8.87 -30.30 -23.79
C GLU A 334 -8.07 -31.34 -22.96
N ARG A 335 -7.15 -32.09 -23.60
CA ARG A 335 -6.43 -33.22 -22.98
C ARG A 335 -5.14 -32.82 -22.25
N ASP A 336 -4.39 -31.85 -22.76
CA ASP A 336 -3.05 -31.49 -22.28
C ASP A 336 -3.04 -30.11 -21.61
N ALA A 337 -3.02 -30.14 -20.27
CA ALA A 337 -2.97 -28.92 -19.46
C ALA A 337 -1.64 -28.14 -19.59
N VAL A 338 -0.53 -28.77 -20.00
CA VAL A 338 0.76 -28.10 -20.17
C VAL A 338 0.75 -27.29 -21.47
N VAL A 339 0.31 -27.89 -22.58
CA VAL A 339 0.15 -27.20 -23.87
C VAL A 339 -0.89 -26.08 -23.76
N ARG A 340 -2.00 -26.29 -23.02
CA ARG A 340 -3.00 -25.24 -22.77
C ARG A 340 -2.47 -24.11 -21.88
N GLN A 341 -1.66 -24.40 -20.85
CA GLN A 341 -0.98 -23.35 -20.07
C GLN A 341 0.04 -22.57 -20.89
N HIS A 342 0.75 -23.19 -21.84
CA HIS A 342 1.60 -22.46 -22.79
C HIS A 342 0.78 -21.48 -23.65
N GLN A 343 -0.41 -21.88 -24.11
CA GLN A 343 -1.31 -20.99 -24.85
C GLN A 343 -1.85 -19.84 -23.97
N ILE A 344 -2.16 -20.07 -22.69
CA ILE A 344 -2.54 -19.00 -21.74
C ILE A 344 -1.42 -17.95 -21.59
N VAL A 345 -0.14 -18.35 -21.60
CA VAL A 345 0.99 -17.42 -21.59
C VAL A 345 1.07 -16.60 -22.89
N VAL A 346 0.77 -17.22 -24.05
CA VAL A 346 0.65 -16.51 -25.33
C VAL A 346 -0.48 -15.49 -25.31
N ASP A 347 -1.68 -15.89 -24.89
CA ASP A 347 -2.87 -15.02 -24.82
C ASP A 347 -2.66 -13.85 -23.85
N TRP A 348 -2.02 -14.11 -22.70
CA TRP A 348 -1.59 -13.07 -21.77
C TRP A 348 -0.66 -12.05 -22.44
N LEU A 349 0.41 -12.50 -23.11
CA LEU A 349 1.36 -11.60 -23.79
C LEU A 349 0.73 -10.85 -24.96
N GLU A 350 -0.19 -11.46 -25.71
CA GLU A 350 -0.98 -10.80 -26.76
C GLU A 350 -1.90 -9.73 -26.15
N SER A 351 -2.51 -9.98 -24.98
CA SER A 351 -3.31 -8.98 -24.26
C SER A 351 -2.48 -7.78 -23.76
N VAL A 352 -1.23 -8.00 -23.32
CA VAL A 352 -0.32 -6.92 -22.88
C VAL A 352 0.08 -6.03 -24.06
N ALA A 353 0.39 -6.63 -25.22
CA ALA A 353 0.62 -5.86 -26.45
C ALA A 353 -0.65 -5.15 -26.96
N ALA A 354 -1.82 -5.77 -26.81
CA ALA A 354 -3.10 -5.15 -27.14
C ALA A 354 -3.37 -3.88 -26.30
N ASP A 355 -3.05 -3.90 -25.00
CA ASP A 355 -3.10 -2.72 -24.13
C ASP A 355 -2.11 -1.64 -24.61
N GLN A 356 -0.83 -1.97 -24.80
CA GLN A 356 0.20 -1.01 -25.27
C GLN A 356 -0.17 -0.36 -26.62
N SER A 357 -0.80 -1.12 -27.52
CA SER A 357 -1.30 -0.61 -28.82
C SER A 357 -2.43 0.40 -28.67
N ALA A 358 -3.21 0.36 -27.58
CA ALA A 358 -4.35 1.26 -27.36
C ALA A 358 -3.92 2.64 -26.81
N PHE A 359 -2.86 2.69 -25.99
CA PHE A 359 -2.27 3.94 -25.50
C PHE A 359 -1.34 4.61 -26.54
N SER A 360 -0.89 3.86 -27.54
CA SER A 360 -0.05 4.39 -28.63
C SER A 360 -0.90 5.24 -29.60
N TYR A 361 -0.92 6.56 -29.39
CA TYR A 361 -1.72 7.55 -30.15
C TYR A 361 -1.57 7.55 -31.69
N ASN A 362 -0.62 6.77 -32.24
CA ASN A 362 -0.45 6.58 -33.68
C ASN A 362 -1.48 5.61 -34.28
N LYS A 363 -2.77 5.98 -34.24
CA LYS A 363 -3.71 5.52 -35.28
C LYS A 363 -3.32 6.18 -36.60
N VAL A 364 -2.36 5.58 -37.29
CA VAL A 364 -1.89 6.02 -38.61
C VAL A 364 -3.08 6.00 -39.57
N GLN A 365 -3.59 7.18 -39.90
CA GLN A 365 -4.59 7.34 -40.94
C GLN A 365 -3.88 7.19 -42.29
N PHE A 366 -3.94 5.99 -42.86
CA PHE A 366 -3.49 5.74 -44.23
C PHE A 366 -4.43 6.47 -45.19
N TYR A 367 -4.00 7.63 -45.69
CA TYR A 367 -4.80 8.49 -46.57
C TYR A 367 -4.89 7.97 -48.03
N SER A 368 -4.14 6.92 -48.38
CA SER A 368 -4.20 6.23 -49.69
C SER A 368 -5.46 5.35 -49.79
N HIS A 369 -6.60 5.99 -50.08
CA HIS A 369 -7.93 5.38 -50.00
C HIS A 369 -8.37 4.57 -51.25
N SER A 370 -7.48 4.14 -52.15
CA SER A 370 -7.92 3.31 -53.29
C SER A 370 -6.94 2.30 -53.89
N VAL A 371 -5.63 2.53 -53.92
CA VAL A 371 -4.70 1.63 -54.65
C VAL A 371 -3.42 1.33 -53.85
N CYS A 372 -2.85 0.14 -54.06
CA CYS A 372 -1.53 -0.20 -53.53
C CYS A 372 -0.43 0.53 -54.34
N TRP A 373 0.58 1.08 -53.65
CA TRP A 373 1.74 1.75 -54.24
C TRP A 373 1.37 2.88 -55.24
N GLU A 374 0.56 3.83 -54.76
CA GLU A 374 -0.01 4.91 -55.58
C GLU A 374 1.07 5.78 -56.26
N ASN A 375 2.21 6.00 -55.61
CA ASN A 375 3.31 6.81 -56.18
C ASN A 375 4.05 6.05 -57.30
N THR A 376 4.30 4.75 -57.11
CA THR A 376 4.93 3.84 -58.09
C THR A 376 4.03 3.67 -59.31
N LEU A 377 2.72 3.54 -59.11
CA LEU A 377 1.72 3.54 -60.20
C LEU A 377 1.74 4.86 -60.99
N HIS A 378 1.74 5.99 -60.30
CA HIS A 378 1.81 7.31 -60.92
C HIS A 378 3.09 7.49 -61.75
N ASP A 379 4.26 7.13 -61.20
CA ASP A 379 5.55 7.19 -61.90
C ASP A 379 5.59 6.27 -63.12
N LEU A 380 5.00 5.07 -63.04
CA LEU A 380 4.87 4.15 -64.17
C LEU A 380 3.96 4.71 -65.28
N GLN A 381 2.84 5.34 -64.91
CA GLN A 381 1.96 6.02 -65.86
C GLN A 381 2.67 7.22 -66.52
N GLN A 382 3.39 8.04 -65.74
CA GLN A 382 4.18 9.15 -66.30
C GLN A 382 5.29 8.66 -67.24
N ARG A 383 5.95 7.54 -66.93
CA ARG A 383 6.96 6.90 -67.79
C ARG A 383 6.36 6.42 -69.12
N ALA A 384 5.17 5.79 -69.06
CA ALA A 384 4.46 5.31 -70.25
C ALA A 384 3.99 6.46 -71.17
N VAL A 385 3.64 7.62 -70.61
CA VAL A 385 3.22 8.81 -71.38
C VAL A 385 4.41 9.66 -71.88
N SER A 386 5.48 9.79 -71.09
CA SER A 386 6.55 10.76 -71.34
C SER A 386 7.79 10.18 -72.01
N GLY A 387 7.95 8.85 -72.06
CA GLY A 387 9.05 8.16 -72.76
C GLY A 387 10.46 8.39 -72.20
N SER A 388 10.61 9.09 -71.06
CA SER A 388 11.92 9.41 -70.48
C SER A 388 12.59 8.20 -69.82
N SER A 389 13.86 7.94 -70.15
CA SER A 389 14.68 6.86 -69.59
C SER A 389 15.33 7.18 -68.24
N THR A 390 15.13 8.38 -67.69
CA THR A 390 15.86 8.87 -66.50
C THR A 390 15.47 8.23 -65.15
N ARG A 391 14.57 7.23 -65.14
CA ARG A 391 14.22 6.39 -63.96
C ARG A 391 14.19 4.89 -64.34
N GLU A 392 15.30 4.36 -64.82
CA GLU A 392 15.46 2.92 -65.12
C GLU A 392 15.55 2.01 -63.88
N THR A 393 15.67 2.59 -62.68
CA THR A 393 15.92 1.89 -61.41
C THR A 393 14.68 1.30 -60.73
N MET A 394 13.46 1.72 -61.08
CA MET A 394 12.22 1.30 -60.41
C MET A 394 11.61 0.04 -61.05
N VAL A 395 10.76 -0.68 -60.30
CA VAL A 395 9.94 -1.80 -60.80
C VAL A 395 9.15 -1.43 -62.07
N THR A 396 8.90 -2.42 -62.94
CA THR A 396 8.09 -2.27 -64.16
C THR A 396 6.65 -2.77 -64.01
N SER A 397 6.38 -3.52 -62.95
CA SER A 397 5.11 -4.18 -62.66
C SER A 397 4.65 -3.91 -61.21
N LEU A 398 3.35 -4.11 -60.93
CA LEU A 398 2.68 -3.73 -59.67
C LEU A 398 2.04 -4.93 -58.94
N ASP A 399 2.38 -6.15 -59.35
CA ASP A 399 2.05 -7.37 -58.61
C ASP A 399 2.99 -7.53 -57.39
N PRO A 400 2.59 -8.30 -56.35
CA PRO A 400 3.27 -8.29 -55.06
C PRO A 400 4.73 -8.74 -55.08
N ASP A 401 5.11 -9.65 -55.99
CA ASP A 401 6.48 -10.14 -56.10
C ASP A 401 7.35 -9.30 -57.06
N ALA A 402 6.80 -8.32 -57.77
CA ALA A 402 7.54 -7.47 -58.71
C ALA A 402 8.85 -6.87 -58.14
N PRO A 403 8.91 -6.30 -56.90
CA PRO A 403 10.16 -5.76 -56.35
C PRO A 403 11.26 -6.82 -56.19
N ILE A 404 10.88 -8.07 -55.94
CA ILE A 404 11.77 -9.18 -55.56
C ILE A 404 12.14 -10.03 -56.78
N ARG A 405 11.22 -10.16 -57.73
CA ARG A 405 11.39 -10.80 -59.05
C ARG A 405 12.25 -9.94 -59.99
N GLU A 406 12.03 -8.63 -60.01
CA GLU A 406 12.85 -7.69 -60.80
C GLU A 406 14.13 -7.25 -60.07
N ASN A 407 14.19 -7.45 -58.73
CA ASN A 407 15.22 -6.93 -57.84
C ASN A 407 15.37 -5.39 -57.96
N ARG A 408 14.26 -4.68 -57.82
CA ARG A 408 14.16 -3.22 -57.97
C ARG A 408 13.31 -2.58 -56.87
N PRO A 409 13.66 -1.38 -56.38
CA PRO A 409 12.84 -0.65 -55.42
C PRO A 409 11.50 -0.16 -56.02
N LEU A 410 10.53 0.02 -55.12
CA LEU A 410 9.36 0.89 -55.28
C LEU A 410 9.79 2.38 -55.23
N ALA A 411 8.85 3.29 -55.45
CA ALA A 411 9.04 4.70 -55.12
C ALA A 411 9.33 4.88 -53.61
N ASP A 412 10.21 5.83 -53.24
CA ASP A 412 10.69 5.99 -51.86
C ASP A 412 9.55 6.21 -50.84
N LEU A 413 8.51 6.97 -51.21
CA LEU A 413 7.33 7.19 -50.37
C LEU A 413 6.54 5.90 -50.14
N ASP A 414 6.26 5.14 -51.20
CA ASP A 414 5.56 3.85 -51.08
C ASP A 414 6.38 2.86 -50.24
N LYS A 415 7.72 2.91 -50.31
CA LYS A 415 8.61 2.08 -49.48
C LYS A 415 8.54 2.47 -48.00
N GLU A 416 8.45 3.76 -47.66
CA GLU A 416 8.20 4.19 -46.29
C GLU A 416 6.81 3.76 -45.80
N ASP A 417 5.78 3.90 -46.62
CA ASP A 417 4.40 3.52 -46.25
C ASP A 417 4.21 2.01 -46.16
N GLU A 418 4.87 1.22 -47.00
CA GLU A 418 5.00 -0.23 -46.90
C GLU A 418 5.67 -0.64 -45.57
N THR A 419 6.73 0.07 -45.18
CA THR A 419 7.43 -0.14 -43.90
C THR A 419 6.52 0.17 -42.70
N ARG A 420 5.74 1.27 -42.78
CA ARG A 420 4.74 1.65 -41.77
C ARG A 420 3.60 0.63 -41.68
N LEU A 421 3.11 0.15 -42.82
CA LEU A 421 2.05 -0.85 -42.91
C LEU A 421 2.50 -2.17 -42.28
N LEU A 422 3.66 -2.69 -42.69
CA LEU A 422 4.23 -3.92 -42.15
C LEU A 422 4.46 -3.88 -40.64
N LEU A 423 4.96 -2.76 -40.10
CA LEU A 423 5.10 -2.56 -38.66
C LEU A 423 3.73 -2.65 -37.94
N ASN A 424 2.69 -2.01 -38.48
CA ASN A 424 1.35 -2.05 -37.90
C ASN A 424 0.67 -3.42 -38.04
N VAL A 425 0.89 -4.14 -39.14
CA VAL A 425 0.40 -5.52 -39.35
C VAL A 425 1.08 -6.46 -38.35
N PHE A 426 2.40 -6.37 -38.17
CA PHE A 426 3.14 -7.13 -37.16
C PHE A 426 2.66 -6.80 -35.74
N ALA A 427 2.48 -5.52 -35.39
CA ALA A 427 1.97 -5.10 -34.09
C ALA A 427 0.55 -5.62 -33.78
N ASN A 428 -0.34 -5.68 -34.78
CA ASN A 428 -1.67 -6.27 -34.61
C ASN A 428 -1.60 -7.80 -34.41
N ILE A 429 -0.74 -8.51 -35.15
CA ILE A 429 -0.51 -9.96 -34.97
C ILE A 429 0.10 -10.25 -33.60
N ARG A 430 1.07 -9.45 -33.16
CA ARG A 430 1.69 -9.47 -31.83
C ARG A 430 0.71 -9.20 -30.68
N ALA A 431 -0.42 -8.56 -30.98
CA ALA A 431 -1.54 -8.30 -30.07
C ALA A 431 -2.72 -9.30 -30.24
N GLY A 432 -2.56 -10.37 -31.02
CA GLY A 432 -3.60 -11.37 -31.31
C GLY A 432 -4.71 -10.92 -32.28
N LYS A 433 -4.67 -9.67 -32.72
CA LYS A 433 -5.68 -8.97 -33.54
C LYS A 433 -5.55 -9.27 -35.03
N LEU A 434 -5.48 -10.54 -35.40
CA LEU A 434 -5.31 -10.99 -36.79
C LEU A 434 -6.36 -10.39 -37.74
N GLU A 435 -7.63 -10.38 -37.33
CA GLU A 435 -8.74 -9.79 -38.08
C GLU A 435 -8.58 -8.28 -38.30
N GLU A 436 -7.91 -7.55 -37.40
CA GLU A 436 -7.60 -6.12 -37.58
C GLU A 436 -6.39 -5.93 -38.51
N ALA A 437 -5.38 -6.80 -38.41
CA ALA A 437 -4.24 -6.83 -39.34
C ALA A 437 -4.70 -7.08 -40.79
N GLN A 438 -5.61 -8.03 -40.99
CA GLN A 438 -6.22 -8.32 -42.30
C GLN A 438 -7.11 -7.18 -42.80
N ARG A 439 -7.86 -6.52 -41.91
CA ARG A 439 -8.66 -5.34 -42.25
C ARG A 439 -7.76 -4.21 -42.74
N LEU A 440 -6.68 -3.93 -42.02
CA LEU A 440 -5.67 -2.93 -42.39
C LEU A 440 -5.05 -3.25 -43.77
N CYS A 441 -4.64 -4.50 -44.02
CA CYS A 441 -4.16 -4.90 -45.35
C CYS A 441 -5.20 -4.67 -46.45
N LYS A 442 -6.51 -4.91 -46.20
CA LYS A 442 -7.58 -4.64 -47.19
C LYS A 442 -7.78 -3.14 -47.41
N GLU A 443 -7.77 -2.35 -46.34
CA GLU A 443 -7.92 -0.88 -46.38
C GLU A 443 -6.76 -0.19 -47.11
N SER A 444 -5.52 -0.71 -46.97
CA SER A 444 -4.34 -0.28 -47.74
C SER A 444 -4.23 -0.89 -49.15
N GLY A 445 -5.31 -1.47 -49.70
CA GLY A 445 -5.34 -2.02 -51.06
C GLY A 445 -4.61 -3.36 -51.27
N GLN A 446 -4.08 -3.97 -50.21
CA GLN A 446 -3.29 -5.21 -50.21
C GLN A 446 -4.14 -6.42 -49.79
N ALA A 447 -5.27 -6.62 -50.46
CA ALA A 447 -6.14 -7.79 -50.24
C ALA A 447 -5.42 -9.14 -50.42
N TRP A 448 -4.35 -9.18 -51.22
CA TRP A 448 -3.47 -10.34 -51.38
C TRP A 448 -2.72 -10.71 -50.09
N ARG A 449 -2.27 -9.73 -49.29
CA ARG A 449 -1.63 -9.97 -47.99
C ARG A 449 -2.65 -10.37 -46.93
N ALA A 450 -3.86 -9.82 -47.00
CA ALA A 450 -4.95 -10.31 -46.15
C ALA A 450 -5.31 -11.78 -46.45
N ALA A 451 -5.20 -12.21 -47.71
CA ALA A 451 -5.41 -13.60 -48.12
C ALA A 451 -4.22 -14.53 -47.76
N SER A 452 -2.97 -14.05 -47.77
CA SER A 452 -1.83 -14.85 -47.29
C SER A 452 -1.93 -15.10 -45.78
N LEU A 453 -2.34 -14.09 -44.99
CA LEU A 453 -2.58 -14.19 -43.54
C LEU A 453 -3.70 -15.16 -43.14
N GLU A 454 -4.69 -15.41 -44.01
CA GLU A 454 -5.73 -16.42 -43.78
C GLU A 454 -5.18 -17.86 -43.82
N GLY A 455 -4.11 -18.11 -44.58
CA GLY A 455 -3.60 -19.46 -44.84
C GLY A 455 -3.03 -20.21 -43.63
N TRP A 456 -2.86 -19.54 -42.48
CA TRP A 456 -2.47 -20.17 -41.22
C TRP A 456 -3.62 -20.92 -40.53
N ARG A 457 -4.89 -20.54 -40.79
CA ARG A 457 -6.06 -21.09 -40.09
C ARG A 457 -6.14 -22.62 -40.28
N LEU A 458 -6.21 -23.35 -39.17
CA LEU A 458 -6.43 -24.80 -39.14
C LEU A 458 -7.67 -25.19 -39.98
N TYR A 459 -7.54 -26.20 -40.82
CA TYR A 459 -8.66 -26.72 -41.62
C TYR A 459 -9.77 -27.29 -40.72
N HIS A 460 -11.02 -26.92 -41.03
CA HIS A 460 -12.21 -27.38 -40.33
C HIS A 460 -13.43 -27.49 -41.26
N ASP A 461 -14.06 -28.67 -41.28
CA ASP A 461 -15.31 -28.92 -42.00
C ASP A 461 -16.39 -29.48 -41.06
N ARG A 462 -17.31 -28.60 -40.67
CA ARG A 462 -18.42 -28.91 -39.74
C ARG A 462 -19.41 -29.93 -40.30
N ASN A 463 -19.40 -30.14 -41.62
CA ASN A 463 -20.27 -31.08 -42.31
C ASN A 463 -19.77 -32.54 -42.19
N MET A 464 -18.50 -32.76 -41.80
CA MET A 464 -17.97 -34.11 -41.54
C MET A 464 -18.49 -34.71 -40.24
N THR A 465 -18.66 -33.90 -39.18
CA THR A 465 -19.02 -34.38 -37.84
C THR A 465 -20.48 -34.17 -37.46
N SER A 466 -21.27 -33.38 -38.21
CA SER A 466 -22.73 -33.31 -38.01
C SER A 466 -23.53 -33.10 -39.31
N VAL A 467 -24.59 -33.91 -39.49
CA VAL A 467 -25.57 -33.70 -40.56
C VAL A 467 -26.60 -32.67 -40.09
N HIS A 468 -26.53 -31.45 -40.61
CA HIS A 468 -27.48 -30.39 -40.27
C HIS A 468 -28.91 -30.74 -40.70
N THR A 469 -29.86 -30.72 -39.75
CA THR A 469 -31.27 -31.08 -39.97
C THR A 469 -32.04 -30.15 -40.91
N SER A 470 -31.46 -29.01 -41.29
CA SER A 470 -32.02 -28.10 -42.30
C SER A 470 -31.61 -28.42 -43.74
N GLY A 471 -30.55 -29.22 -43.94
CA GLY A 471 -29.98 -29.51 -45.26
C GLY A 471 -29.05 -28.42 -45.82
N ASP A 472 -28.89 -27.30 -45.12
CA ASP A 472 -27.88 -26.28 -45.46
C ASP A 472 -26.49 -26.75 -45.01
N LEU A 473 -25.51 -26.66 -45.92
CA LEU A 473 -24.11 -26.94 -45.59
C LEU A 473 -23.47 -25.74 -44.90
N ALA A 474 -22.71 -25.98 -43.83
CA ALA A 474 -21.88 -24.97 -43.20
C ALA A 474 -20.68 -24.63 -44.09
N PRO A 475 -20.20 -23.37 -44.08
CA PRO A 475 -18.96 -23.00 -44.77
C PRO A 475 -17.77 -23.74 -44.16
N ILE A 476 -16.87 -24.21 -45.01
CA ILE A 476 -15.58 -24.80 -44.62
C ILE A 476 -14.64 -23.66 -44.22
N GLU A 477 -13.94 -23.82 -43.09
CA GLU A 477 -12.99 -22.83 -42.56
C GLU A 477 -11.55 -23.35 -42.69
N GLY A 478 -10.58 -22.44 -42.87
CA GLY A 478 -9.16 -22.76 -42.86
C GLY A 478 -8.58 -23.39 -44.14
N ASN A 479 -7.35 -23.87 -44.04
CA ASN A 479 -6.52 -24.23 -45.19
C ASN A 479 -6.12 -25.73 -45.21
N MET A 480 -6.78 -26.53 -46.07
CA MET A 480 -6.47 -27.96 -46.27
C MET A 480 -5.04 -28.25 -46.78
N TYR A 481 -4.31 -27.21 -47.23
CA TYR A 481 -2.91 -27.28 -47.67
C TYR A 481 -1.98 -26.46 -46.75
N ARG A 482 -2.30 -26.40 -45.44
CA ARG A 482 -1.52 -25.65 -44.44
C ARG A 482 -0.05 -26.04 -44.43
N ASP A 483 0.27 -27.31 -44.63
CA ASP A 483 1.65 -27.84 -44.68
C ASP A 483 2.48 -27.30 -45.87
N ILE A 484 1.86 -27.06 -47.03
CA ILE A 484 2.50 -26.40 -48.18
C ILE A 484 2.67 -24.92 -47.87
N TRP A 485 1.61 -24.28 -47.36
CA TRP A 485 1.62 -22.86 -47.01
C TRP A 485 2.69 -22.53 -45.96
N LYS A 486 2.81 -23.34 -44.90
CA LYS A 486 3.84 -23.21 -43.84
C LYS A 486 5.26 -23.30 -44.42
N ASN A 487 5.50 -24.25 -45.33
CA ASN A 487 6.77 -24.39 -46.06
C ASN A 487 7.08 -23.17 -46.96
N VAL A 488 6.06 -22.56 -47.59
CA VAL A 488 6.24 -21.34 -48.39
C VAL A 488 6.54 -20.13 -47.50
N CYS A 489 5.79 -19.93 -46.42
CA CYS A 489 5.99 -18.84 -45.47
C CYS A 489 7.34 -18.94 -44.74
N TRP A 490 7.81 -20.15 -44.41
CA TRP A 490 9.15 -20.36 -43.85
C TRP A 490 10.24 -19.86 -44.80
N ARG A 491 10.18 -20.27 -46.08
CA ARG A 491 11.14 -19.84 -47.12
C ARG A 491 11.05 -18.34 -47.42
N MET A 492 9.88 -17.73 -47.24
CA MET A 492 9.66 -16.29 -47.38
C MET A 492 10.26 -15.51 -46.20
N ALA A 493 10.25 -16.07 -45.00
CA ALA A 493 10.91 -15.50 -43.83
C ALA A 493 12.45 -15.60 -43.91
N GLU A 494 13.00 -16.67 -44.48
CA GLU A 494 14.45 -16.83 -44.67
C GLU A 494 15.04 -15.85 -45.70
N ASP A 495 14.28 -15.46 -46.72
CA ASP A 495 14.75 -14.61 -47.82
C ASP A 495 15.00 -13.15 -47.39
N GLU A 496 16.28 -12.77 -47.32
CA GLU A 496 16.77 -11.45 -46.89
C GLU A 496 16.32 -10.28 -47.79
N ARG A 497 15.69 -10.56 -48.95
CA ARG A 497 15.14 -9.52 -49.85
C ARG A 497 13.83 -8.93 -49.32
N PHE A 498 13.12 -9.62 -48.44
CA PHE A 498 11.92 -9.10 -47.77
C PHE A 498 12.26 -8.16 -46.63
N HIS A 499 11.34 -7.24 -46.29
CA HIS A 499 11.54 -6.35 -45.14
C HIS A 499 11.46 -7.12 -43.81
N LEU A 500 12.19 -6.67 -42.78
CA LEU A 500 12.27 -7.31 -41.46
C LEU A 500 10.91 -7.72 -40.90
N TYR A 501 9.95 -6.79 -40.85
CA TYR A 501 8.61 -7.08 -40.33
C TYR A 501 7.80 -8.03 -41.23
N GLU A 502 8.03 -8.06 -42.55
CA GLU A 502 7.37 -9.05 -43.42
C GLU A 502 7.92 -10.46 -43.17
N ARG A 503 9.25 -10.58 -43.05
CA ARG A 503 9.92 -11.82 -42.64
C ARG A 503 9.39 -12.29 -41.29
N ALA A 504 9.28 -11.39 -40.31
CA ALA A 504 8.75 -11.69 -38.99
C ALA A 504 7.26 -12.11 -39.01
N ILE A 505 6.40 -11.45 -39.79
CA ILE A 505 4.97 -11.83 -39.95
C ILE A 505 4.84 -13.29 -40.42
N TYR A 506 5.58 -13.67 -41.46
CA TYR A 506 5.54 -15.05 -41.96
C TYR A 506 6.31 -16.03 -41.08
N ALA A 507 7.32 -15.57 -40.33
CA ALA A 507 8.04 -16.36 -39.33
C ALA A 507 7.14 -16.78 -38.17
N VAL A 508 6.35 -15.85 -37.59
CA VAL A 508 5.36 -16.13 -36.51
C VAL A 508 4.42 -17.25 -36.93
N LEU A 509 3.82 -17.14 -38.11
CA LEU A 509 2.77 -18.05 -38.56
C LEU A 509 3.31 -19.36 -39.16
N SER A 510 4.63 -19.48 -39.37
CA SER A 510 5.30 -20.70 -39.85
C SER A 510 6.17 -21.41 -38.82
N GLY A 511 6.27 -20.88 -37.59
CA GLY A 511 7.09 -21.46 -36.51
C GLY A 511 8.58 -21.10 -36.58
N ASN A 512 9.00 -20.15 -37.43
CA ASN A 512 10.42 -19.82 -37.61
C ASN A 512 10.93 -18.83 -36.54
N LEU A 513 11.22 -19.36 -35.34
CA LEU A 513 11.77 -18.57 -34.23
C LEU A 513 13.01 -17.73 -34.60
N ARG A 514 13.89 -18.26 -35.47
CA ARG A 514 15.17 -17.61 -35.81
C ARG A 514 14.98 -16.28 -36.52
N GLU A 515 14.04 -16.21 -37.46
CA GLU A 515 13.78 -14.99 -38.25
C GLU A 515 12.69 -14.10 -37.62
N LEU A 516 12.03 -14.56 -36.54
CA LEU A 516 11.15 -13.78 -35.70
C LEU A 516 11.91 -12.91 -34.68
N LEU A 517 12.85 -13.49 -33.92
CA LEU A 517 13.56 -12.79 -32.84
C LEU A 517 14.21 -11.44 -33.24
N PRO A 518 14.75 -11.23 -34.46
CA PRO A 518 15.27 -9.93 -34.90
C PRO A 518 14.23 -8.79 -34.98
N ALA A 519 12.93 -9.09 -34.89
CA ALA A 519 11.84 -8.10 -34.80
C ALA A 519 11.27 -7.94 -33.37
N CYS A 520 11.85 -8.63 -32.37
CA CYS A 520 11.44 -8.58 -30.97
C CYS A 520 12.43 -7.71 -30.17
N ASP A 521 12.01 -6.49 -29.80
CA ASP A 521 12.87 -5.49 -29.16
C ASP A 521 12.80 -5.52 -27.61
N LEU A 522 11.71 -6.08 -27.06
CA LEU A 522 11.39 -6.18 -25.63
C LEU A 522 11.39 -7.63 -25.13
N TRP A 523 11.55 -7.80 -23.81
CA TRP A 523 11.49 -9.11 -23.15
C TRP A 523 10.15 -9.81 -23.35
N GLU A 524 9.04 -9.09 -23.25
CA GLU A 524 7.68 -9.59 -23.51
C GLU A 524 7.52 -10.10 -24.95
N ASP A 525 8.15 -9.44 -25.91
CA ASP A 525 8.09 -9.81 -27.34
C ASP A 525 8.91 -11.06 -27.64
N CYS A 526 10.11 -11.16 -27.05
CA CYS A 526 10.95 -12.33 -27.19
C CYS A 526 10.28 -13.54 -26.52
N LEU A 527 9.76 -13.37 -25.30
CA LEU A 527 9.02 -14.42 -24.57
C LEU A 527 7.79 -14.88 -25.37
N TRP A 528 7.04 -13.95 -25.96
CA TRP A 528 5.91 -14.28 -26.85
C TRP A 528 6.38 -15.09 -28.06
N GLY A 529 7.46 -14.67 -28.74
CA GLY A 529 8.01 -15.41 -29.87
C GLY A 529 8.42 -16.85 -29.53
N TYR A 530 9.08 -17.04 -28.37
CA TYR A 530 9.43 -18.37 -27.87
C TYR A 530 8.20 -19.23 -27.56
N PHE A 531 7.21 -18.71 -26.83
CA PHE A 531 6.00 -19.47 -26.46
C PHE A 531 5.07 -19.72 -27.65
N LYS A 532 4.98 -18.79 -28.61
CA LYS A 532 4.17 -18.95 -29.83
C LYS A 532 4.71 -20.08 -30.70
N VAL A 533 6.04 -20.14 -30.90
CA VAL A 533 6.68 -21.23 -31.64
C VAL A 533 6.62 -22.55 -30.88
N LEU A 534 6.72 -22.54 -29.54
CA LEU A 534 6.51 -23.74 -28.73
C LEU A 534 5.11 -24.32 -28.97
N VAL A 535 4.03 -23.53 -28.81
CA VAL A 535 2.66 -24.02 -29.07
C VAL A 535 2.48 -24.48 -30.52
N ASP A 536 3.05 -23.78 -31.50
CA ASP A 536 3.02 -24.19 -32.91
C ASP A 536 3.74 -25.53 -33.17
N GLN A 537 4.86 -25.81 -32.48
CA GLN A 537 5.55 -27.10 -32.54
C GLN A 537 4.74 -28.24 -31.91
N GLU A 538 4.10 -28.00 -30.76
CA GLU A 538 3.25 -28.98 -30.08
C GLU A 538 2.01 -29.34 -30.92
N VAL A 539 1.30 -28.33 -31.43
CA VAL A 539 0.08 -28.49 -32.24
C VAL A 539 0.39 -29.10 -33.62
N GLU A 540 1.47 -28.67 -34.30
CA GLU A 540 1.87 -29.27 -35.58
C GLU A 540 2.28 -30.75 -35.43
N ARG A 541 2.87 -31.14 -34.28
CA ARG A 541 3.21 -32.54 -33.99
C ARG A 541 1.95 -33.39 -33.79
N GLU A 542 1.04 -33.00 -32.90
CA GLU A 542 -0.20 -33.76 -32.66
C GLU A 542 -1.04 -33.90 -33.94
N ILE A 543 -1.13 -32.83 -34.75
CA ILE A 543 -1.81 -32.89 -36.06
C ILE A 543 -1.13 -33.90 -36.99
N ARG A 544 0.21 -33.97 -37.04
CA ARG A 544 0.92 -34.93 -37.89
C ARG A 544 0.81 -36.38 -37.40
N ASP A 545 0.67 -36.60 -36.10
CA ASP A 545 0.53 -37.94 -35.51
C ASP A 545 -0.93 -38.45 -35.58
N GLN A 546 -1.92 -37.56 -35.44
CA GLN A 546 -3.35 -37.92 -35.49
C GLN A 546 -3.99 -37.87 -36.88
N LEU A 547 -3.65 -36.91 -37.75
CA LEU A 547 -4.38 -36.68 -38.99
C LEU A 547 -4.35 -37.92 -39.90
N ARG A 548 -5.53 -38.33 -40.38
CA ARG A 548 -5.71 -39.44 -41.33
C ARG A 548 -6.15 -38.85 -42.66
N SER A 549 -5.17 -38.59 -43.54
CA SER A 549 -5.39 -38.03 -44.88
C SER A 549 -4.82 -38.97 -45.95
N ASP A 550 -5.57 -39.13 -47.06
CA ASP A 550 -5.09 -39.81 -48.27
C ASP A 550 -3.89 -39.09 -48.91
N ARG A 551 -3.70 -37.80 -48.56
CA ARG A 551 -2.60 -36.97 -49.03
C ARG A 551 -1.43 -37.03 -48.05
N ALA A 552 -0.29 -37.50 -48.54
CA ALA A 552 0.97 -37.36 -47.81
C ALA A 552 1.33 -35.89 -47.57
N LEU A 553 1.42 -35.50 -46.29
CA LEU A 553 1.88 -34.17 -45.87
C LEU A 553 3.33 -33.93 -46.32
N GLN A 554 3.64 -32.69 -46.69
CA GLN A 554 5.01 -32.28 -46.96
C GLN A 554 5.87 -32.37 -45.69
N PRO A 555 7.17 -32.70 -45.81
CA PRO A 555 8.10 -32.62 -44.69
C PRO A 555 8.17 -31.17 -44.18
N LEU A 556 8.54 -31.02 -42.91
CA LEU A 556 8.79 -29.71 -42.31
C LEU A 556 10.20 -29.20 -42.69
N PRO A 557 10.42 -27.87 -42.68
CA PRO A 557 11.73 -27.28 -42.96
C PRO A 557 12.85 -27.79 -42.04
N GLN A 558 14.07 -27.87 -42.56
CA GLN A 558 15.27 -28.07 -41.75
C GLN A 558 15.46 -26.83 -40.86
N GLY A 559 15.24 -26.99 -39.55
CA GLY A 559 15.17 -25.89 -38.60
C GLY A 559 13.95 -25.98 -37.66
N TYR A 560 12.85 -26.57 -38.12
CA TYR A 560 11.55 -26.47 -37.45
C TYR A 560 11.54 -27.02 -36.01
N TYR A 561 12.19 -28.16 -35.75
CA TYR A 561 12.34 -28.76 -34.41
C TYR A 561 13.77 -28.64 -33.85
N THR A 562 14.58 -27.70 -34.33
CA THR A 562 16.05 -27.73 -34.08
C THR A 562 16.48 -27.20 -32.70
N LYS A 563 15.55 -26.69 -31.89
CA LYS A 563 15.75 -26.47 -30.45
C LYS A 563 14.67 -27.21 -29.68
N ASP A 564 15.08 -27.95 -28.64
CA ASP A 564 14.20 -28.43 -27.58
C ASP A 564 13.63 -27.22 -26.81
N LEU A 565 12.55 -26.61 -27.26
CA LEU A 565 11.91 -25.52 -26.54
C LEU A 565 11.19 -26.07 -25.30
N THR A 566 11.64 -25.66 -24.11
CA THR A 566 10.93 -25.88 -22.84
C THR A 566 10.95 -24.59 -22.03
N PRO A 567 9.94 -24.29 -21.19
CA PRO A 567 9.89 -23.04 -20.44
C PRO A 567 11.18 -22.71 -19.64
N PRO A 568 11.85 -23.66 -18.95
CA PRO A 568 13.13 -23.36 -18.29
C PRO A 568 14.24 -22.95 -19.28
N LYS A 569 14.35 -23.63 -20.43
CA LYS A 569 15.34 -23.30 -21.48
C LYS A 569 15.06 -21.95 -22.13
N ILE A 570 13.78 -21.62 -22.33
CA ILE A 570 13.33 -20.32 -22.86
C ILE A 570 13.78 -19.18 -21.92
N PHE A 571 13.53 -19.29 -20.61
CA PHE A 571 13.98 -18.28 -19.66
C PHE A 571 15.52 -18.19 -19.55
N GLN A 572 16.25 -19.31 -19.71
CA GLN A 572 17.71 -19.30 -19.79
C GLN A 572 18.23 -18.52 -21.01
N GLU A 573 17.67 -18.73 -22.21
CA GLU A 573 18.06 -17.94 -23.40
C GLU A 573 17.64 -16.46 -23.30
N LEU A 574 16.54 -16.14 -22.60
CA LEU A 574 16.18 -14.75 -22.31
C LEU A 574 17.14 -14.08 -21.31
N HIS A 575 17.68 -14.82 -20.32
CA HIS A 575 18.71 -14.31 -19.40
C HIS A 575 20.08 -14.15 -20.06
N ALA A 576 20.34 -14.84 -21.17
CA ALA A 576 21.58 -14.79 -21.96
C ALA A 576 21.40 -14.08 -23.32
N HIS A 577 20.35 -13.29 -23.48
CA HIS A 577 19.95 -12.74 -24.77
C HIS A 577 20.93 -11.67 -25.29
N PRO A 578 21.33 -11.68 -26.59
CA PRO A 578 22.34 -10.75 -27.11
C PRO A 578 21.88 -9.28 -27.15
N ASN A 579 20.58 -8.99 -27.06
CA ASN A 579 20.08 -7.63 -26.89
C ASN A 579 20.12 -7.25 -25.39
N GLN A 580 21.04 -6.36 -25.02
CA GLN A 580 21.26 -5.88 -23.65
C GLN A 580 19.99 -5.30 -22.99
N LYS A 581 19.02 -4.78 -23.76
CA LYS A 581 17.72 -4.35 -23.21
C LYS A 581 16.95 -5.52 -22.59
N VAL A 582 16.86 -6.62 -23.34
CA VAL A 582 16.16 -7.86 -22.94
C VAL A 582 16.90 -8.52 -21.79
N GLU A 583 18.24 -8.55 -21.83
CA GLU A 583 19.09 -9.07 -20.74
C GLU A 583 18.90 -8.29 -19.42
N ALA A 584 18.71 -6.96 -19.50
CA ALA A 584 18.42 -6.12 -18.35
C ALA A 584 16.97 -6.31 -17.85
N GLN A 585 15.98 -6.32 -18.76
CA GLN A 585 14.58 -6.58 -18.44
C GLN A 585 14.36 -7.94 -17.79
N ALA A 586 15.06 -8.99 -18.24
CA ALA A 586 15.00 -10.34 -17.66
C ALA A 586 15.42 -10.40 -16.18
N LYS A 587 16.10 -9.36 -15.67
CA LYS A 587 16.57 -9.22 -14.29
C LYS A 587 15.73 -8.22 -13.47
N GLU A 588 14.67 -7.64 -14.05
CA GLU A 588 13.72 -6.82 -13.31
C GLU A 588 12.86 -7.70 -12.40
N LYS A 589 12.65 -7.25 -11.15
CA LYS A 589 11.96 -8.02 -10.09
C LYS A 589 10.58 -8.52 -10.51
N LEU A 590 9.79 -7.73 -11.26
CA LEU A 590 8.47 -8.15 -11.74
C LEU A 590 8.53 -9.21 -12.85
N HIS A 591 9.51 -9.15 -13.76
CA HIS A 591 9.70 -10.22 -14.77
C HIS A 591 10.24 -11.51 -14.14
N LEU A 592 11.05 -11.42 -13.07
CA LEU A 592 11.43 -12.59 -12.26
C LEU A 592 10.20 -13.21 -11.59
N ILE A 593 9.32 -12.41 -10.99
CA ILE A 593 8.05 -12.91 -10.41
C ILE A 593 7.20 -13.62 -11.49
N GLN A 594 7.03 -13.01 -12.67
CA GLN A 594 6.29 -13.60 -13.79
C GLN A 594 6.92 -14.92 -14.29
N LYS A 595 8.26 -14.99 -14.41
CA LYS A 595 9.01 -16.21 -14.74
C LYS A 595 8.68 -17.35 -13.79
N TYR A 596 8.78 -17.13 -12.48
CA TYR A 596 8.52 -18.18 -11.49
C TYR A 596 7.03 -18.59 -11.45
N ILE A 597 6.10 -17.64 -11.62
CA ILE A 597 4.67 -17.91 -11.79
C ILE A 597 4.41 -18.82 -13.00
N ILE A 598 5.01 -18.54 -14.15
CA ILE A 598 4.87 -19.37 -15.37
C ILE A 598 5.44 -20.77 -15.12
N LEU A 599 6.63 -20.87 -14.54
CA LEU A 599 7.28 -22.14 -14.20
C LEU A 599 6.55 -22.95 -13.11
N GLY A 600 5.73 -22.31 -12.27
CA GLY A 600 5.06 -22.93 -11.12
C GLY A 600 5.95 -23.09 -9.88
N ASP A 601 7.12 -22.46 -9.87
CA ASP A 601 8.13 -22.55 -8.81
C ASP A 601 7.91 -21.45 -7.75
N ILE A 602 6.96 -21.70 -6.85
CA ILE A 602 6.57 -20.75 -5.80
C ILE A 602 7.58 -20.71 -4.64
N ASP A 603 8.30 -21.81 -4.37
CA ASP A 603 9.36 -21.87 -3.37
C ASP A 603 10.48 -20.86 -3.66
N THR A 604 11.09 -20.95 -4.85
CA THR A 604 12.22 -20.08 -5.24
C THR A 604 11.77 -18.63 -5.40
N LEU A 605 10.51 -18.41 -5.80
CA LEU A 605 9.89 -17.08 -5.84
C LEU A 605 9.85 -16.41 -4.45
N LEU A 606 9.44 -17.15 -3.42
CA LEU A 606 9.37 -16.64 -2.05
C LEU A 606 10.78 -16.41 -1.47
N GLU A 607 11.74 -17.30 -1.75
CA GLU A 607 13.14 -17.13 -1.38
C GLU A 607 13.73 -15.82 -1.97
N GLU A 608 13.56 -15.59 -3.28
CA GLU A 608 14.00 -14.37 -3.97
C GLU A 608 13.33 -13.11 -3.39
N MET A 609 12.01 -13.13 -3.21
CA MET A 609 11.26 -12.03 -2.61
C MET A 609 11.75 -11.69 -1.19
N SER A 610 12.12 -12.70 -0.39
CA SER A 610 12.69 -12.50 0.95
C SER A 610 14.13 -11.97 0.91
N GLU A 611 14.99 -12.48 0.02
CA GLU A 611 16.35 -11.99 -0.18
C GLU A 611 16.34 -10.49 -0.55
N TRP A 612 15.43 -10.07 -1.43
CA TRP A 612 15.27 -8.67 -1.83
C TRP A 612 14.84 -7.73 -0.69
N LEU A 613 14.35 -8.27 0.44
CA LEU A 613 13.90 -7.53 1.63
C LEU A 613 14.94 -7.50 2.77
N ARG A 614 16.07 -8.20 2.63
CA ARG A 614 17.15 -8.21 3.63
C ARG A 614 17.87 -6.86 3.69
N GLU A 615 18.29 -6.48 4.90
CA GLU A 615 18.86 -5.15 5.22
C GLU A 615 20.12 -4.76 4.41
N ASN A 616 20.85 -5.75 3.87
CA ASN A 616 22.02 -5.53 3.03
C ASN A 616 21.67 -5.09 1.58
N ASN A 617 20.42 -5.30 1.15
CA ASN A 617 19.97 -5.06 -0.21
C ASN A 617 19.18 -3.74 -0.32
N PRO A 618 19.22 -3.04 -1.47
CA PRO A 618 18.44 -1.81 -1.66
C PRO A 618 16.94 -2.14 -1.62
N ARG A 619 16.26 -1.63 -0.58
CA ARG A 619 14.84 -1.91 -0.28
C ARG A 619 13.96 -1.69 -1.53
N PRO A 620 13.04 -2.61 -1.85
CA PRO A 620 12.08 -2.43 -2.94
C PRO A 620 11.20 -1.18 -2.74
N SER A 621 10.57 -0.68 -3.81
CA SER A 621 9.59 0.41 -3.70
C SER A 621 8.35 -0.06 -2.92
N HIS A 622 7.69 0.86 -2.21
CA HIS A 622 6.54 0.53 -1.34
C HIS A 622 5.40 -0.14 -2.14
N HIS A 623 5.20 0.22 -3.42
CA HIS A 623 4.25 -0.48 -4.32
C HIS A 623 4.66 -1.93 -4.61
N LEU A 624 5.96 -2.23 -4.74
CA LEU A 624 6.45 -3.59 -4.95
C LEU A 624 6.42 -4.42 -3.65
N VAL A 625 6.70 -3.82 -2.48
CA VAL A 625 6.49 -4.50 -1.18
C VAL A 625 5.00 -4.81 -0.96
N ARG A 626 4.12 -3.84 -1.24
CA ARG A 626 2.66 -4.02 -1.28
C ARG A 626 2.26 -5.16 -2.21
N PHE A 627 2.73 -5.18 -3.46
CA PHE A 627 2.43 -6.25 -4.41
C PHE A 627 2.92 -7.61 -3.90
N MET A 628 4.14 -7.70 -3.39
CA MET A 628 4.72 -8.94 -2.82
C MET A 628 3.90 -9.47 -1.64
N ALA A 629 3.43 -8.61 -0.74
CA ALA A 629 2.58 -9.03 0.38
C ALA A 629 1.19 -9.51 -0.09
N HIS A 630 0.57 -8.82 -1.06
CA HIS A 630 -0.71 -9.25 -1.63
C HIS A 630 -0.59 -10.54 -2.45
N LEU A 631 0.54 -10.74 -3.13
CA LEU A 631 0.88 -11.98 -3.84
C LEU A 631 1.05 -13.14 -2.84
N ALA A 632 1.77 -12.92 -1.74
CA ALA A 632 1.89 -13.90 -0.66
C ALA A 632 0.52 -14.27 -0.06
N LEU A 633 -0.34 -13.28 0.22
CA LEU A 633 -1.72 -13.52 0.70
C LEU A 633 -2.58 -14.27 -0.33
N THR A 634 -2.45 -13.96 -1.62
CA THR A 634 -3.16 -14.67 -2.70
C THR A 634 -2.72 -16.13 -2.78
N LEU A 635 -1.40 -16.38 -2.70
CA LEU A 635 -0.83 -17.74 -2.68
C LEU A 635 -1.27 -18.53 -1.44
N ARG A 636 -1.45 -17.86 -0.28
CA ARG A 636 -2.04 -18.45 0.94
C ARG A 636 -3.46 -18.94 0.68
N SER A 637 -4.32 -18.08 0.12
CA SER A 637 -5.72 -18.40 -0.14
C SER A 637 -5.91 -19.45 -1.25
N LEU A 638 -4.94 -19.62 -2.15
CA LEU A 638 -4.90 -20.73 -3.13
C LEU A 638 -4.35 -22.04 -2.55
N GLY A 639 -3.87 -22.07 -1.31
CA GLY A 639 -3.24 -23.25 -0.70
C GLY A 639 -1.88 -23.64 -1.31
N LEU A 640 -1.25 -22.74 -2.08
CA LEU A 640 0.01 -22.98 -2.81
C LEU A 640 1.26 -22.68 -1.96
N GLN A 641 1.12 -22.55 -0.64
CA GLN A 641 2.21 -22.20 0.26
C GLN A 641 2.85 -23.44 0.88
N THR A 642 4.11 -23.66 0.51
CA THR A 642 5.02 -24.66 1.07
C THR A 642 5.81 -24.14 2.28
N ARG A 643 5.99 -22.80 2.38
CA ARG A 643 6.92 -22.15 3.33
C ARG A 643 6.33 -20.90 3.99
N GLU A 644 5.41 -21.10 4.92
CA GLU A 644 4.70 -20.04 5.64
C GLU A 644 5.64 -19.02 6.32
N GLU A 645 6.78 -19.45 6.89
CA GLU A 645 7.77 -18.56 7.52
C GLU A 645 8.24 -17.43 6.58
N ILE A 646 8.44 -17.74 5.30
CA ILE A 646 8.94 -16.78 4.30
C ILE A 646 7.81 -15.82 3.90
N CYS A 647 6.58 -16.34 3.74
CA CYS A 647 5.38 -15.53 3.49
C CYS A 647 5.12 -14.54 4.63
N VAL A 648 5.26 -14.99 5.88
CA VAL A 648 5.18 -14.16 7.09
C VAL A 648 6.25 -13.07 7.06
N SER A 649 7.50 -13.38 6.68
CA SER A 649 8.57 -12.37 6.57
C SER A 649 8.27 -11.29 5.50
N VAL A 650 7.67 -11.66 4.36
CA VAL A 650 7.24 -10.70 3.33
C VAL A 650 6.12 -9.79 3.83
N ILE A 651 5.12 -10.32 4.54
CA ILE A 651 4.01 -9.54 5.12
C ILE A 651 4.53 -8.65 6.26
N GLU A 652 5.44 -9.16 7.09
CA GLU A 652 6.10 -8.42 8.18
C GLU A 652 6.93 -7.24 7.64
N ALA A 653 7.60 -7.41 6.49
CA ALA A 653 8.29 -6.31 5.80
C ALA A 653 7.33 -5.22 5.33
N TYR A 654 6.15 -5.58 4.82
CA TYR A 654 5.10 -4.63 4.44
C TYR A 654 4.50 -3.91 5.66
N VAL A 655 4.24 -4.63 6.75
CA VAL A 655 3.82 -4.03 8.04
C VAL A 655 4.85 -3.02 8.56
N LYS A 656 6.15 -3.31 8.45
CA LYS A 656 7.22 -2.37 8.80
C LYS A 656 7.13 -1.06 7.99
N ASP A 657 6.87 -1.14 6.68
CA ASP A 657 6.71 0.06 5.82
C ASP A 657 5.43 0.84 6.17
N LEU A 658 4.30 0.16 6.40
CA LEU A 658 3.04 0.79 6.80
C LEU A 658 3.13 1.55 8.14
N ILE A 659 3.93 1.04 9.07
CA ILE A 659 4.20 1.69 10.36
C ILE A 659 5.06 2.95 10.15
N SER A 660 6.12 2.91 9.32
CA SER A 660 6.90 4.12 9.00
C SER A 660 6.10 5.16 8.21
N ASP A 661 5.19 4.72 7.33
CA ASP A 661 4.31 5.59 6.54
C ASP A 661 3.09 6.11 7.35
N ASN A 662 2.97 5.72 8.62
CA ASN A 662 1.89 6.11 9.55
C ASN A 662 0.47 5.78 9.04
N LYS A 663 0.30 4.72 8.24
CA LYS A 663 -0.97 4.32 7.63
C LYS A 663 -1.84 3.52 8.61
N THR A 664 -2.36 4.18 9.64
CA THR A 664 -3.01 3.58 10.83
C THR A 664 -4.07 2.53 10.54
N GLU A 665 -4.98 2.78 9.60
CA GLU A 665 -6.08 1.87 9.24
C GLU A 665 -5.59 0.61 8.51
N LEU A 666 -4.45 0.69 7.82
CA LEU A 666 -3.86 -0.44 7.10
C LEU A 666 -3.17 -1.40 8.08
N VAL A 667 -2.44 -0.87 9.06
CA VAL A 667 -1.61 -1.66 9.99
C VAL A 667 -2.41 -2.76 10.68
N ALA A 668 -3.61 -2.47 11.21
CA ALA A 668 -4.38 -3.44 11.99
C ALA A 668 -4.73 -4.73 11.20
N ILE A 669 -5.18 -4.61 9.95
CA ILE A 669 -5.61 -5.78 9.16
C ILE A 669 -4.39 -6.56 8.61
N TYR A 670 -3.32 -5.89 8.17
CA TYR A 670 -2.13 -6.62 7.70
C TYR A 670 -1.35 -7.25 8.86
N VAL A 671 -1.40 -6.66 10.07
CA VAL A 671 -0.88 -7.30 11.28
C VAL A 671 -1.69 -8.56 11.62
N SER A 672 -3.02 -8.57 11.51
CA SER A 672 -3.81 -9.79 11.79
C SER A 672 -3.59 -10.94 10.80
N GLN A 673 -2.83 -10.72 9.71
CA GLN A 673 -2.35 -11.79 8.81
C GLN A 673 -1.01 -12.43 9.24
N LEU A 674 -0.42 -11.99 10.36
CA LEU A 674 0.78 -12.54 10.97
C LEU A 674 0.42 -13.57 12.08
N PRO A 675 1.35 -14.46 12.48
CA PRO A 675 1.21 -15.30 13.68
C PRO A 675 1.03 -14.47 14.97
N ALA A 676 0.30 -14.99 15.95
CA ALA A 676 -0.10 -14.27 17.16
C ALA A 676 1.06 -13.60 17.93
N ASP A 677 2.21 -14.26 18.06
CA ASP A 677 3.40 -13.70 18.72
C ASP A 677 3.89 -12.41 18.04
N LEU A 678 3.85 -12.40 16.70
CA LEU A 678 4.22 -11.25 15.89
C LEU A 678 3.12 -10.19 15.83
N GLN A 679 1.84 -10.57 15.97
CA GLN A 679 0.74 -9.61 16.10
C GLN A 679 0.95 -8.68 17.30
N VAL A 680 1.19 -9.28 18.47
CA VAL A 680 1.40 -8.53 19.73
C VAL A 680 2.64 -7.64 19.64
N VAL A 681 3.76 -8.16 19.12
CA VAL A 681 5.01 -7.40 18.98
C VAL A 681 4.88 -6.22 18.01
N TRP A 682 4.36 -6.44 16.80
CA TRP A 682 4.31 -5.38 15.79
C TRP A 682 3.22 -4.35 16.04
N TYR A 683 2.06 -4.74 16.57
CA TYR A 683 1.04 -3.76 16.95
C TYR A 683 1.45 -2.94 18.18
N ALA A 684 2.10 -3.54 19.18
CA ALA A 684 2.62 -2.78 20.32
C ALA A 684 3.66 -1.73 19.86
N LYS A 685 4.58 -2.11 18.97
CA LYS A 685 5.58 -1.20 18.40
C LYS A 685 4.98 -0.08 17.53
N PHE A 686 3.84 -0.33 16.89
CA PHE A 686 3.05 0.72 16.23
C PHE A 686 2.43 1.70 17.24
N LEU A 687 1.81 1.19 18.30
CA LEU A 687 1.18 2.00 19.35
C LEU A 687 2.19 2.86 20.14
N GLU A 688 3.46 2.43 20.27
CA GLU A 688 4.54 3.27 20.86
C GLU A 688 4.68 4.65 20.19
N GLY A 689 4.38 4.76 18.89
CA GLY A 689 4.43 6.02 18.14
C GLY A 689 3.25 6.97 18.42
N ILE A 690 2.19 6.51 19.10
CA ILE A 690 0.92 7.25 19.19
C ILE A 690 0.82 8.00 20.51
N HIS A 691 0.88 9.33 20.40
CA HIS A 691 0.88 10.24 21.54
C HIS A 691 -0.50 10.89 21.82
N ASP A 692 -1.36 11.10 20.81
CA ASP A 692 -2.70 11.67 21.04
C ASP A 692 -3.70 10.65 21.62
N LYS A 693 -4.41 11.05 22.68
CA LYS A 693 -5.35 10.18 23.41
C LYS A 693 -6.51 9.68 22.54
N ASN A 694 -7.03 10.48 21.61
CA ASN A 694 -8.15 10.07 20.76
C ASN A 694 -7.66 9.09 19.69
N GLN A 695 -6.49 9.35 19.11
CA GLN A 695 -5.83 8.44 18.18
C GLN A 695 -5.50 7.09 18.84
N ARG A 696 -5.10 7.08 20.13
CA ARG A 696 -4.93 5.83 20.91
C ARG A 696 -6.22 5.01 20.93
N GLN A 697 -7.35 5.60 21.33
CA GLN A 697 -8.64 4.91 21.39
C GLN A 697 -9.09 4.39 20.01
N TYR A 698 -8.91 5.20 18.96
CA TYR A 698 -9.25 4.79 17.60
C TYR A 698 -8.42 3.59 17.11
N CYS A 699 -7.13 3.53 17.46
CA CYS A 699 -6.30 2.38 17.10
C CYS A 699 -6.65 1.12 17.91
N LEU A 700 -7.02 1.24 19.19
CA LEU A 700 -7.53 0.10 19.95
C LEU A 700 -8.84 -0.45 19.37
N GLN A 701 -9.74 0.43 18.90
CA GLN A 701 -10.95 0.01 18.18
C GLN A 701 -10.61 -0.69 16.86
N LEU A 702 -9.67 -0.15 16.07
CA LEU A 702 -9.21 -0.81 14.83
C LEU A 702 -8.56 -2.18 15.09
N ALA A 703 -7.94 -2.39 16.26
CA ALA A 703 -7.40 -3.68 16.66
C ALA A 703 -8.51 -4.68 17.04
N GLU A 704 -9.54 -4.23 17.76
CA GLU A 704 -10.74 -5.01 18.09
C GLU A 704 -11.52 -5.41 16.82
N ASP A 705 -11.77 -4.46 15.92
CA ASP A 705 -12.40 -4.68 14.60
C ASP A 705 -11.58 -5.64 13.70
N ALA A 706 -10.27 -5.72 13.90
CA ALA A 706 -9.36 -6.63 13.19
C ALA A 706 -9.17 -8.00 13.86
N GLY A 707 -9.78 -8.22 15.04
CA GLY A 707 -9.68 -9.47 15.80
C GLY A 707 -8.34 -9.70 16.51
N LEU A 708 -7.59 -8.64 16.79
CA LEU A 708 -6.31 -8.72 17.53
C LEU A 708 -6.53 -8.83 19.05
N ASP A 709 -5.60 -9.48 19.76
CA ASP A 709 -5.60 -9.49 21.23
C ASP A 709 -5.16 -8.12 21.78
N VAL A 710 -6.14 -7.23 21.93
CA VAL A 710 -5.98 -5.89 22.52
C VAL A 710 -5.34 -5.96 23.91
N ALA A 711 -5.63 -6.99 24.71
CA ALA A 711 -5.17 -7.07 26.08
C ALA A 711 -3.68 -7.44 26.19
N ALA A 712 -3.22 -8.42 25.39
CA ALA A 712 -1.80 -8.73 25.25
C ALA A 712 -1.02 -7.56 24.63
N ILE A 713 -1.61 -6.90 23.62
CA ILE A 713 -1.03 -5.72 22.96
C ILE A 713 -0.77 -4.58 23.95
N THR A 714 -1.78 -4.11 24.70
CA THR A 714 -1.61 -2.97 25.61
C THR A 714 -0.68 -3.31 26.77
N LYS A 715 -0.72 -4.54 27.30
CA LYS A 715 0.28 -5.03 28.26
C LYS A 715 1.70 -4.91 27.67
N LYS A 716 1.90 -5.35 26.42
CA LYS A 716 3.22 -5.32 25.79
C LYS A 716 3.73 -3.91 25.49
N VAL A 717 2.84 -2.98 25.14
CA VAL A 717 3.17 -1.55 25.03
C VAL A 717 3.70 -1.01 26.36
N VAL A 718 2.99 -1.26 27.46
CA VAL A 718 3.37 -0.74 28.78
C VAL A 718 4.67 -1.37 29.30
N GLU A 719 4.87 -2.68 29.13
CA GLU A 719 6.14 -3.34 29.43
C GLU A 719 7.31 -2.72 28.65
N THR A 720 7.14 -2.54 27.34
CA THR A 720 8.21 -2.04 26.46
C THR A 720 8.57 -0.59 26.80
N LEU A 721 7.56 0.27 27.04
CA LEU A 721 7.78 1.65 27.51
C LEU A 721 8.38 1.71 28.94
N ARG A 722 8.04 0.76 29.82
CA ARG A 722 8.61 0.65 31.18
C ARG A 722 10.11 0.33 31.14
N PHE A 723 10.50 -0.65 30.33
CA PHE A 723 11.91 -1.08 30.17
C PHE A 723 12.75 -0.18 29.26
N LYS A 724 12.15 0.73 28.50
CA LYS A 724 12.88 1.68 27.66
C LYS A 724 13.72 2.65 28.51
N GLU A 725 15.03 2.63 28.33
CA GLU A 725 15.95 3.62 28.86
C GLU A 725 16.49 4.41 27.66
N ASP A 726 15.92 5.59 27.40
CA ASP A 726 16.26 6.44 26.23
C ASP A 726 17.60 7.21 26.44
N GLY A 727 18.46 6.75 27.37
CA GLY A 727 19.70 7.40 27.75
C GLY A 727 20.90 6.96 26.91
N GLU A 728 21.60 7.90 26.27
CA GLU A 728 22.90 7.60 25.64
C GLU A 728 23.91 7.11 26.70
N PRO A 729 24.55 5.93 26.52
CA PRO A 729 25.57 5.41 27.43
C PRO A 729 26.89 6.19 27.29
N GLY A 730 26.93 7.37 27.89
CA GLY A 730 28.09 8.27 27.88
C GLY A 730 27.84 9.69 28.41
N SER A 731 26.60 10.08 28.73
CA SER A 731 26.29 11.42 29.24
C SER A 731 26.53 11.57 30.76
N ASP A 732 27.81 11.54 31.17
CA ASP A 732 28.30 11.86 32.54
C ASP A 732 28.12 13.35 32.91
N ILE A 733 26.90 13.85 32.79
CA ILE A 733 26.47 15.14 33.33
C ILE A 733 26.14 14.91 34.80
N VAL A 734 26.89 15.56 35.70
CA VAL A 734 26.64 15.50 37.15
C VAL A 734 25.25 16.07 37.45
N ARG A 735 24.26 15.18 37.56
CA ARG A 735 22.89 15.53 37.94
C ARG A 735 22.87 15.85 39.43
N THR A 736 22.51 17.08 39.79
CA THR A 736 22.22 17.44 41.18
C THR A 736 21.03 16.62 41.67
N ALA A 737 21.01 16.15 42.93
CA ALA A 737 19.91 15.34 43.48
C ALA A 737 18.50 15.96 43.28
N ALA A 738 18.37 17.29 43.22
CA ALA A 738 17.11 17.98 42.90
C ALA A 738 16.67 17.85 41.43
N LEU A 739 17.59 17.64 40.50
CA LEU A 739 17.33 17.32 39.09
C LEU A 739 17.03 15.83 38.91
N GLU A 740 17.59 14.95 39.76
CA GLU A 740 17.29 13.51 39.78
C GLU A 740 15.91 13.21 40.35
N ALA A 741 15.45 14.01 41.32
CA ALA A 741 14.11 13.90 41.91
C ALA A 741 12.99 14.47 41.03
N ALA A 742 13.31 15.21 39.96
CA ALA A 742 12.33 15.85 39.09
C ALA A 742 11.78 14.91 38.01
N THR A 743 10.49 15.04 37.68
CA THR A 743 9.83 14.28 36.60
C THR A 743 10.37 14.71 35.23
N SER A 744 11.17 13.84 34.61
CA SER A 744 11.71 14.01 33.26
C SER A 744 10.68 13.67 32.17
N GLN A 745 11.01 13.93 30.90
CA GLN A 745 10.13 13.58 29.80
C GLN A 745 10.04 12.06 29.56
N GLU A 746 11.05 11.29 29.95
CA GLU A 746 11.02 9.83 29.97
C GLU A 746 10.06 9.32 31.06
N ASP A 747 10.10 9.91 32.26
CA ASP A 747 9.17 9.56 33.33
C ASP A 747 7.71 9.84 32.90
N ARG A 748 7.46 10.96 32.20
CA ARG A 748 6.15 11.28 31.62
C ARG A 748 5.68 10.23 30.61
N ARG A 749 6.55 9.75 29.71
CA ARG A 749 6.20 8.65 28.79
C ARG A 749 5.77 7.39 29.56
N LYS A 750 6.43 7.08 30.68
CA LYS A 750 6.08 5.92 31.54
C LYS A 750 4.77 6.16 32.31
N ILE A 751 4.48 7.38 32.74
CA ILE A 751 3.18 7.78 33.34
C ILE A 751 2.03 7.71 32.30
N GLU A 752 2.26 8.20 31.10
CA GLU A 752 1.31 8.16 29.98
C GLU A 752 1.09 6.75 29.41
N ALA A 753 2.00 5.81 29.66
CA ALA A 753 1.82 4.42 29.26
C ALA A 753 0.62 3.78 29.99
N ILE A 754 0.37 4.13 31.26
CA ILE A 754 -0.75 3.58 32.04
C ILE A 754 -2.12 3.92 31.43
N ASP A 755 -2.24 5.01 30.66
CA ASP A 755 -3.51 5.33 29.96
C ASP A 755 -3.97 4.17 29.06
N TRP A 756 -3.04 3.41 28.44
CA TRP A 756 -3.37 2.27 27.58
C TRP A 756 -4.19 1.17 28.30
N LEU A 757 -3.85 0.89 29.57
CA LEU A 757 -4.50 -0.14 30.40
C LEU A 757 -5.70 0.38 31.19
N VAL A 758 -5.94 1.69 31.19
CA VAL A 758 -7.09 2.32 31.86
C VAL A 758 -8.29 2.49 30.92
N PHE A 759 -8.08 2.45 29.60
CA PHE A 759 -9.17 2.50 28.61
C PHE A 759 -10.18 1.35 28.74
N ASP A 760 -9.71 0.13 28.96
CA ASP A 760 -10.56 -1.04 29.16
C ASP A 760 -10.69 -1.39 30.67
N PRO A 761 -11.91 -1.38 31.24
CA PRO A 761 -12.17 -1.86 32.60
C PRO A 761 -11.78 -3.33 32.85
N SER A 762 -11.68 -4.20 31.83
CA SER A 762 -11.29 -5.60 32.01
C SER A 762 -9.83 -5.71 32.49
N GLN A 763 -8.94 -4.91 31.91
CA GLN A 763 -7.49 -4.93 32.18
C GLN A 763 -7.07 -4.30 33.51
N ARG A 764 -8.02 -3.92 34.37
CA ARG A 764 -7.71 -3.08 35.54
C ARG A 764 -6.75 -3.73 36.55
N ALA A 765 -6.70 -5.06 36.61
CA ALA A 765 -5.70 -5.80 37.42
C ALA A 765 -4.26 -5.58 36.89
N GLU A 766 -4.06 -5.71 35.58
CA GLU A 766 -2.78 -5.43 34.93
C GLU A 766 -2.40 -3.94 35.04
N ALA A 767 -3.38 -3.03 34.93
CA ALA A 767 -3.16 -1.60 35.15
C ALA A 767 -2.58 -1.30 36.53
N VAL A 768 -3.07 -1.98 37.58
CA VAL A 768 -2.54 -1.87 38.96
C VAL A 768 -1.15 -2.48 39.07
N LYS A 769 -0.93 -3.70 38.55
CA LYS A 769 0.39 -4.37 38.55
C LYS A 769 1.49 -3.51 37.90
N GLN A 770 1.22 -2.98 36.71
CA GLN A 770 2.16 -2.12 35.97
C GLN A 770 2.37 -0.78 36.66
N SER A 771 1.30 -0.14 37.18
CA SER A 771 1.41 1.10 37.95
C SER A 771 2.28 0.92 39.19
N ASN A 772 2.08 -0.16 39.95
CA ASN A 772 2.89 -0.49 41.11
C ASN A 772 4.37 -0.65 40.74
N ALA A 773 4.70 -1.36 39.64
CA ALA A 773 6.08 -1.53 39.19
C ALA A 773 6.76 -0.19 38.79
N ILE A 774 6.03 0.72 38.14
CA ILE A 774 6.55 2.08 37.84
C ILE A 774 6.71 2.88 39.14
N ILE A 775 5.75 2.83 40.05
CA ILE A 775 5.82 3.53 41.34
C ILE A 775 6.97 3.00 42.21
N ARG A 776 7.23 1.68 42.25
CA ARG A 776 8.42 1.10 42.91
C ARG A 776 9.71 1.78 42.43
N THR A 777 9.83 1.95 41.11
CA THR A 777 11.00 2.58 40.46
C THR A 777 11.13 4.06 40.83
N PHE A 778 10.02 4.81 40.82
CA PHE A 778 10.00 6.23 41.21
C PHE A 778 10.22 6.45 42.72
N LEU A 779 9.72 5.58 43.59
CA LEU A 779 9.97 5.66 45.03
C LEU A 779 11.43 5.32 45.36
N ALA A 780 12.03 4.33 44.70
CA ALA A 780 13.44 3.99 44.88
C ALA A 780 14.39 5.11 44.42
N THR A 781 13.99 5.90 43.41
CA THR A 781 14.71 7.09 42.92
C THR A 781 14.27 8.40 43.58
N THR A 782 13.39 8.34 44.59
CA THR A 782 12.82 9.48 45.33
C THR A 782 12.02 10.51 44.51
N LYS A 783 11.62 10.16 43.26
CA LYS A 783 10.73 10.94 42.39
C LYS A 783 9.27 10.88 42.86
N HIS A 784 9.01 11.44 44.06
CA HIS A 784 7.70 11.34 44.69
C HIS A 784 6.56 11.97 43.86
N ASP A 785 6.84 13.04 43.10
CA ASP A 785 5.83 13.68 42.25
C ASP A 785 5.46 12.83 41.02
N ALA A 786 6.44 12.17 40.39
CA ALA A 786 6.19 11.19 39.34
C ALA A 786 5.34 10.00 39.84
N ALA A 787 5.64 9.49 41.05
CA ALA A 787 4.83 8.45 41.69
C ALA A 787 3.37 8.89 41.95
N ARG A 788 3.17 10.15 42.32
CA ARG A 788 1.83 10.75 42.50
C ARG A 788 1.08 10.91 41.18
N GLU A 789 1.77 11.24 40.09
CA GLU A 789 1.16 11.32 38.76
C GLU A 789 0.71 9.93 38.27
N VAL A 790 1.51 8.86 38.45
CA VAL A 790 1.05 7.48 38.18
C VAL A 790 -0.17 7.12 39.04
N PHE A 791 -0.11 7.39 40.35
CA PHE A 791 -1.21 7.04 41.26
C PHE A 791 -2.54 7.71 40.85
N LYS A 792 -2.49 8.95 40.36
CA LYS A 792 -3.64 9.72 39.85
C LYS A 792 -4.14 9.25 38.46
N LYS A 793 -3.41 8.42 37.74
CA LYS A 793 -3.89 7.82 36.47
C LYS A 793 -4.88 6.67 36.70
N LEU A 794 -4.76 5.96 37.82
CA LEU A 794 -5.69 4.90 38.21
C LEU A 794 -6.99 5.51 38.76
N PRO A 795 -8.17 5.16 38.21
CA PRO A 795 -9.45 5.59 38.79
C PRO A 795 -9.66 5.01 40.19
N GLU A 796 -10.33 5.75 41.07
CA GLU A 796 -10.55 5.35 42.48
C GLU A 796 -11.37 4.05 42.60
N ASP A 797 -12.19 3.71 41.61
CA ASP A 797 -13.00 2.49 41.55
C ASP A 797 -12.22 1.21 41.21
N SER A 798 -10.92 1.30 40.96
CA SER A 798 -10.13 0.21 40.36
C SER A 798 -10.17 -1.09 41.16
N ILE A 799 -10.12 -1.02 42.50
CA ILE A 799 -10.19 -2.21 43.36
C ILE A 799 -11.58 -2.87 43.26
N ASP A 800 -12.66 -2.07 43.30
CA ASP A 800 -14.03 -2.56 43.16
C ASP A 800 -14.29 -3.17 41.78
N VAL A 801 -13.70 -2.60 40.73
CA VAL A 801 -13.76 -3.15 39.36
C VAL A 801 -13.03 -4.49 39.26
N ILE A 802 -11.81 -4.61 39.78
CA ILE A 802 -11.06 -5.88 39.79
C ILE A 802 -11.86 -6.97 40.53
N ILE A 803 -12.34 -6.66 41.74
CA ILE A 803 -13.11 -7.61 42.56
C ILE A 803 -14.44 -7.97 41.89
N ARG A 804 -15.09 -7.05 41.18
CA ARG A 804 -16.35 -7.31 40.44
C ARG A 804 -16.10 -8.18 39.21
N ASN A 805 -15.07 -7.89 38.43
CA ASN A 805 -14.71 -8.65 37.24
C ASN A 805 -14.31 -10.09 37.61
N TRP A 806 -13.49 -10.25 38.67
CA TRP A 806 -13.13 -11.57 39.18
C TRP A 806 -14.35 -12.37 39.65
N LYS A 807 -15.25 -11.76 40.44
CA LYS A 807 -16.49 -12.41 40.88
C LYS A 807 -17.45 -12.76 39.73
N ALA A 808 -17.40 -12.04 38.61
CA ALA A 808 -18.16 -12.38 37.41
C ALA A 808 -17.62 -13.62 36.69
N MET A 809 -16.31 -13.90 36.75
CA MET A 809 -15.67 -15.06 36.11
C MET A 809 -15.55 -16.28 37.04
N ALA A 810 -15.08 -16.09 38.28
CA ALA A 810 -14.78 -17.15 39.25
C ALA A 810 -15.81 -17.25 40.41
N GLY A 811 -16.87 -16.45 40.38
CA GLY A 811 -17.97 -16.53 41.34
C GLY A 811 -17.60 -16.05 42.76
N SER A 812 -17.39 -17.00 43.68
CA SER A 812 -17.14 -16.73 45.11
C SER A 812 -15.73 -17.08 45.59
N VAL A 813 -14.83 -17.48 44.68
CA VAL A 813 -13.42 -17.76 44.99
C VAL A 813 -12.67 -16.42 45.18
N SER A 814 -11.64 -16.42 46.03
CA SER A 814 -10.69 -15.30 46.13
C SER A 814 -10.00 -15.02 44.79
N PRO A 815 -9.53 -13.79 44.53
CA PRO A 815 -8.61 -13.53 43.41
C PRO A 815 -7.29 -14.30 43.59
N PRO A 816 -6.50 -14.49 42.52
CA PRO A 816 -5.18 -15.12 42.59
C PRO A 816 -4.23 -14.41 43.57
N ALA A 817 -3.17 -15.09 44.01
CA ALA A 817 -2.15 -14.49 44.86
C ALA A 817 -1.54 -13.24 44.21
N GLU A 818 -1.26 -13.27 42.91
CA GLU A 818 -0.70 -12.13 42.18
C GLU A 818 -1.61 -10.87 42.23
N ASP A 819 -2.92 -11.03 42.01
CA ASP A 819 -3.89 -9.94 42.05
C ASP A 819 -4.13 -9.42 43.46
N THR A 820 -4.23 -10.31 44.46
CA THR A 820 -4.41 -9.91 45.86
C THR A 820 -3.18 -9.18 46.41
N ASN A 821 -1.98 -9.66 46.09
CA ASN A 821 -0.72 -8.99 46.43
C ASN A 821 -0.56 -7.65 45.68
N ALA A 822 -0.98 -7.54 44.40
CA ALA A 822 -0.96 -6.28 43.68
C ALA A 822 -1.91 -5.22 44.28
N ILE A 823 -3.12 -5.63 44.71
CA ILE A 823 -4.05 -4.74 45.43
C ILE A 823 -3.45 -4.31 46.79
N ARG A 824 -2.80 -5.25 47.52
CA ARG A 824 -2.12 -4.96 48.79
C ARG A 824 -0.95 -3.99 48.62
N GLU A 825 -0.15 -4.16 47.57
CA GLU A 825 0.98 -3.30 47.21
C GLU A 825 0.50 -1.88 46.87
N TYR A 826 -0.60 -1.75 46.11
CA TYR A 826 -1.25 -0.46 45.82
C TYR A 826 -1.74 0.26 47.10
N LEU A 827 -2.33 -0.48 48.05
CA LEU A 827 -2.75 0.08 49.35
C LEU A 827 -1.56 0.48 50.23
N CYS A 828 -0.45 -0.27 50.19
CA CYS A 828 0.81 0.11 50.84
C CYS A 828 1.35 1.43 50.27
N ILE A 829 1.40 1.54 48.94
CA ILE A 829 1.80 2.75 48.21
C ILE A 829 0.90 3.93 48.60
N LYS A 830 -0.42 3.74 48.62
CA LYS A 830 -1.37 4.79 49.01
C LYS A 830 -1.08 5.32 50.42
N ALA A 831 -0.97 4.43 51.42
CA ALA A 831 -0.71 4.84 52.80
C ALA A 831 0.61 5.63 52.94
N TYR A 832 1.63 5.27 52.16
CA TYR A 832 2.91 5.99 52.14
C TYR A 832 2.81 7.39 51.49
N LEU A 833 2.04 7.53 50.41
CA LEU A 833 1.80 8.84 49.77
C LEU A 833 0.92 9.75 50.64
N ASP A 834 -0.16 9.21 51.22
CA ASP A 834 -1.04 9.91 52.16
C ASP A 834 -0.25 10.48 53.36
N ALA A 835 0.66 9.69 53.93
CA ALA A 835 1.52 10.11 55.04
C ALA A 835 2.56 11.19 54.66
N LEU A 836 3.04 11.18 53.41
CA LEU A 836 3.90 12.25 52.88
C LEU A 836 3.11 13.55 52.62
N ASP A 837 1.85 13.47 52.19
CA ASP A 837 0.98 14.65 52.07
C ASP A 837 0.71 15.28 53.44
N ALA A 838 0.26 14.47 54.40
CA ALA A 838 -0.01 14.93 55.75
C ALA A 838 1.24 15.60 56.37
N TYR A 839 2.43 15.01 56.19
CA TYR A 839 3.68 15.63 56.61
C TYR A 839 3.97 16.96 55.90
N ASN A 840 3.78 17.05 54.59
CA ASN A 840 4.05 18.27 53.83
C ASN A 840 3.11 19.42 54.22
N ASP A 841 1.82 19.13 54.40
CA ASP A 841 0.82 20.10 54.87
C ASP A 841 1.13 20.59 56.30
N TRP A 842 1.50 19.67 57.19
CA TRP A 842 1.97 20.01 58.54
C TRP A 842 3.24 20.85 58.51
N PHE A 843 4.24 20.48 57.71
CA PHE A 843 5.52 21.17 57.61
C PHE A 843 5.35 22.60 57.08
N ALA A 844 4.53 22.77 56.04
CA ALA A 844 4.17 24.08 55.51
C ALA A 844 3.39 24.93 56.53
N HIS A 845 2.48 24.33 57.32
CA HIS A 845 1.76 25.05 58.38
C HIS A 845 2.67 25.45 59.55
N TYR A 846 3.58 24.55 59.96
CA TYR A 846 4.48 24.76 61.09
C TYR A 846 5.53 25.83 60.80
N HIS A 847 6.15 25.81 59.61
CA HIS A 847 7.19 26.76 59.26
C HIS A 847 6.67 28.07 58.64
N ASN A 848 5.66 28.03 57.77
CA ASN A 848 5.30 29.20 56.94
C ASN A 848 4.08 29.98 57.45
N LYS A 849 3.34 29.47 58.45
CA LYS A 849 2.12 30.12 58.99
C LYS A 849 2.22 30.50 60.46
N LYS A 850 3.41 30.43 61.07
CA LYS A 850 3.60 30.80 62.47
C LYS A 850 3.55 32.33 62.63
N PRO A 851 2.68 32.89 63.50
CA PRO A 851 2.65 34.33 63.75
C PRO A 851 3.98 34.88 64.26
N GLY A 852 4.34 36.08 63.82
CA GLY A 852 5.51 36.82 64.30
C GLY A 852 5.13 37.77 65.45
N PRO A 853 5.96 37.91 66.51
CA PRO A 853 5.65 38.81 67.62
C PRO A 853 5.64 40.27 67.15
N PRO A 854 4.67 41.10 67.58
CA PRO A 854 4.67 42.53 67.27
C PRO A 854 5.88 43.21 67.93
N CYS A 855 6.35 44.31 67.32
CA CYS A 855 7.55 45.01 67.76
C CYS A 855 7.22 46.46 68.17
N LEU A 856 7.68 46.87 69.35
CA LEU A 856 7.64 48.27 69.77
C LEU A 856 8.79 49.05 69.13
N PRO A 857 8.54 50.17 68.43
CA PRO A 857 9.59 51.13 68.08
C PRO A 857 10.17 51.79 69.33
N ASP A 858 11.48 52.07 69.34
CA ASP A 858 12.17 52.65 70.53
C ASP A 858 11.58 54.02 70.97
N ASP A 859 11.08 54.82 70.03
CA ASP A 859 10.42 56.12 70.26
C ASP A 859 8.88 56.04 70.38
N ALA A 860 8.31 54.89 70.76
CA ALA A 860 6.86 54.66 70.77
C ALA A 860 6.03 55.66 71.62
N ASN A 861 5.11 56.37 70.96
CA ASN A 861 4.15 57.29 71.59
C ASN A 861 3.03 56.52 72.31
N PHE A 862 2.19 57.21 73.09
CA PHE A 862 1.05 56.58 73.78
C PHE A 862 0.09 55.87 72.81
N HIS A 863 -0.13 56.43 71.62
CA HIS A 863 -0.95 55.79 70.59
C HIS A 863 -0.34 54.48 70.07
N ASP A 864 0.98 54.44 69.85
CA ASP A 864 1.70 53.23 69.43
C ASP A 864 1.69 52.15 70.52
N LYS A 865 1.70 52.54 71.80
CA LYS A 865 1.56 51.60 72.92
C LYS A 865 0.17 50.98 72.98
N VAL A 866 -0.89 51.77 72.77
CA VAL A 866 -2.26 51.24 72.68
C VAL A 866 -2.45 50.38 71.42
N ARG A 867 -1.81 50.72 70.30
CA ARG A 867 -1.81 49.88 69.10
C ARG A 867 -1.08 48.55 69.36
N TYR A 868 0.10 48.58 69.95
CA TYR A 868 0.84 47.39 70.38
C TYR A 868 0.05 46.52 71.37
N GLU A 869 -0.68 47.12 72.33
CA GLU A 869 -1.57 46.37 73.24
C GLU A 869 -2.77 45.71 72.54
N HIS A 870 -3.10 46.11 71.31
CA HIS A 870 -4.10 45.47 70.45
C HIS A 870 -3.44 44.38 69.59
N GLU A 871 -2.39 44.75 68.85
CA GLU A 871 -1.56 43.87 68.02
C GLU A 871 -1.03 42.65 68.82
N HIS A 872 -0.66 42.83 70.09
CA HIS A 872 -0.23 41.75 70.99
C HIS A 872 -1.35 40.78 71.34
N LYS A 873 -2.58 41.26 71.55
CA LYS A 873 -3.73 40.40 71.86
C LYS A 873 -4.21 39.65 70.62
N GLU A 874 -4.15 40.30 69.45
CA GLU A 874 -4.41 39.65 68.17
C GLU A 874 -3.35 38.57 67.88
N TYR A 875 -2.07 38.87 68.10
CA TYR A 875 -0.97 37.90 68.04
C TYR A 875 -1.16 36.72 69.01
N GLU A 876 -1.58 36.95 70.25
CA GLU A 876 -1.87 35.88 71.23
C GLU A 876 -2.99 34.96 70.74
N MET A 877 -4.09 35.52 70.21
CA MET A 877 -5.20 34.74 69.64
C MET A 877 -4.82 33.97 68.36
N GLU A 878 -4.02 34.58 67.47
CA GLU A 878 -3.52 33.91 66.27
C GLU A 878 -2.51 32.80 66.60
N LEU A 879 -1.66 33.00 67.61
CA LEU A 879 -0.70 32.01 68.07
C LEU A 879 -1.39 30.80 68.70
N GLU A 880 -2.42 31.01 69.53
CA GLU A 880 -3.24 29.92 70.09
C GLU A 880 -3.94 29.14 68.97
N ARG A 881 -4.55 29.85 68.01
CA ARG A 881 -5.22 29.23 66.86
C ARG A 881 -4.25 28.45 65.96
N TRP A 882 -3.04 28.97 65.76
CA TRP A 882 -1.97 28.27 65.04
C TRP A 882 -1.56 27.00 65.78
N ASP A 883 -1.36 27.04 67.09
CA ASP A 883 -0.94 25.89 67.91
C ASP A 883 -2.02 24.80 67.94
N GLN A 884 -3.29 25.16 68.16
CA GLN A 884 -4.43 24.24 68.05
C GLN A 884 -4.49 23.55 66.67
N THR A 885 -4.22 24.30 65.59
CA THR A 885 -4.22 23.76 64.22
C THR A 885 -2.99 22.86 63.97
N VAL A 886 -1.82 23.24 64.48
CA VAL A 886 -0.60 22.42 64.44
C VAL A 886 -0.80 21.11 65.21
N LEU A 887 -1.42 21.12 66.39
CA LEU A 887 -1.72 19.91 67.17
C LEU A 887 -2.72 18.98 66.44
N ALA A 888 -3.75 19.54 65.81
CA ALA A 888 -4.70 18.77 65.00
C ALA A 888 -4.02 18.12 63.77
N LEU A 889 -3.19 18.88 63.04
CA LEU A 889 -2.39 18.35 61.93
C LEU A 889 -1.40 17.29 62.41
N THR A 890 -0.68 17.55 63.52
CA THR A 890 0.29 16.63 64.14
C THR A 890 -0.33 15.27 64.42
N LYS A 891 -1.57 15.24 64.92
CA LYS A 891 -2.32 13.99 65.08
C LYS A 891 -2.57 13.31 63.74
N GLY A 892 -3.09 14.02 62.74
CA GLY A 892 -3.32 13.46 61.39
C GLY A 892 -2.06 12.91 60.72
N VAL A 893 -0.91 13.58 60.87
CA VAL A 893 0.39 13.06 60.41
C VAL A 893 0.78 11.80 61.19
N SER A 894 0.60 11.81 62.51
CA SER A 894 0.93 10.65 63.35
C SER A 894 0.08 9.43 62.97
N ASP A 895 -1.25 9.60 62.87
CA ASP A 895 -2.19 8.54 62.50
C ASP A 895 -1.87 7.97 61.10
N THR A 896 -1.55 8.82 60.10
CA THR A 896 -1.16 8.37 58.75
C THR A 896 0.22 7.71 58.70
N MET A 897 1.21 8.19 59.47
CA MET A 897 2.51 7.53 59.59
C MET A 897 2.42 6.19 60.32
N TYR A 898 1.55 6.07 61.33
CA TYR A 898 1.29 4.79 61.99
C TYR A 898 0.62 3.78 61.05
N ASN A 899 -0.27 4.21 60.14
CA ASN A 899 -0.82 3.32 59.11
C ASN A 899 0.27 2.70 58.20
N VAL A 900 1.43 3.36 58.04
CA VAL A 900 2.59 2.81 57.30
C VAL A 900 3.45 1.91 58.18
N LEU A 901 3.76 2.33 59.41
CA LEU A 901 4.64 1.58 60.32
C LEU A 901 3.96 0.31 60.88
N LEU A 902 2.64 0.37 61.09
CA LEU A 902 1.80 -0.68 61.68
C LEU A 902 0.80 -1.24 60.64
N PHE A 903 1.17 -1.23 59.36
CA PHE A 903 0.30 -1.67 58.26
C PHE A 903 -0.21 -3.10 58.50
N VAL A 904 -1.51 -3.32 58.28
CA VAL A 904 -2.21 -4.54 58.68
C VAL A 904 -1.65 -5.82 58.05
N ASP A 905 -1.77 -6.93 58.78
CA ASP A 905 -1.50 -8.30 58.32
C ASP A 905 -0.13 -8.48 57.64
N GLY A 906 0.94 -8.57 58.44
CA GLY A 906 2.31 -8.81 57.94
C GLY A 906 3.15 -7.57 57.61
N GLY A 907 2.57 -6.36 57.64
CA GLY A 907 3.30 -5.11 57.48
C GLY A 907 3.48 -4.60 56.04
N TRP A 908 4.03 -3.39 55.94
CA TRP A 908 4.07 -2.60 54.70
C TRP A 908 5.00 -3.18 53.63
N MET A 909 4.51 -3.30 52.40
CA MET A 909 5.24 -3.93 51.26
C MET A 909 5.75 -5.34 51.59
N VAL A 910 4.84 -6.19 52.08
CA VAL A 910 5.05 -7.63 52.30
C VAL A 910 3.83 -8.36 51.74
N ASP A 911 4.06 -9.38 50.91
CA ASP A 911 3.01 -10.24 50.35
C ASP A 911 2.44 -11.18 51.43
N GLN A 912 1.21 -11.66 51.22
CA GLN A 912 0.49 -12.51 52.19
C GLN A 912 -0.13 -13.76 51.57
N THR A 913 -0.55 -13.69 50.31
CA THR A 913 -1.00 -14.83 49.52
C THR A 913 0.17 -15.40 48.72
N PHE A 914 0.28 -16.72 48.68
CA PHE A 914 1.22 -17.47 47.84
C PHE A 914 0.42 -18.68 47.34
N ASP A 915 0.30 -18.84 46.03
CA ASP A 915 -0.41 -19.98 45.46
C ASP A 915 0.56 -21.17 45.39
N GLU A 916 0.14 -22.35 45.89
CA GLU A 916 1.03 -23.53 46.03
C GLU A 916 1.41 -24.19 44.68
N GLU A 917 0.89 -23.67 43.56
CA GLU A 917 1.07 -24.19 42.20
C GLU A 917 1.92 -23.27 41.30
N ASP A 918 2.29 -22.06 41.75
CA ASP A 918 3.13 -21.12 40.97
C ASP A 918 4.63 -21.43 41.15
N GLU A 919 5.28 -22.00 40.12
CA GLU A 919 6.71 -22.34 40.17
C GLU A 919 7.68 -21.13 40.05
N GLU A 920 7.22 -19.98 39.53
CA GLU A 920 8.05 -18.79 39.31
C GLU A 920 7.71 -17.61 40.25
N VAL A 921 8.40 -17.54 41.38
CA VAL A 921 8.36 -16.37 42.28
C VAL A 921 9.18 -15.22 41.70
N ASP A 922 8.57 -14.03 41.52
CA ASP A 922 9.28 -12.81 41.07
C ASP A 922 10.22 -12.27 42.16
N GLU A 923 11.43 -12.84 42.23
CA GLU A 923 12.53 -12.41 43.10
C GLU A 923 12.89 -10.92 42.88
N VAL A 924 12.70 -10.39 41.66
CA VAL A 924 13.04 -9.00 41.34
C VAL A 924 12.05 -8.04 41.99
N ARG A 925 10.74 -8.35 41.95
CA ARG A 925 9.70 -7.62 42.70
C ARG A 925 9.93 -7.72 44.19
N LEU A 926 10.17 -8.91 44.74
CA LEU A 926 10.41 -9.09 46.18
C LEU A 926 11.66 -8.30 46.65
N SER A 927 12.75 -8.36 45.89
CA SER A 927 13.97 -7.59 46.14
C SER A 927 13.72 -6.07 46.10
N GLN A 928 12.95 -5.58 45.13
CA GLN A 928 12.54 -4.17 45.07
C GLN A 928 11.66 -3.76 46.27
N MET A 929 10.70 -4.60 46.68
CA MET A 929 9.84 -4.34 47.84
C MET A 929 10.65 -4.31 49.15
N GLN A 930 11.58 -5.24 49.34
CA GLN A 930 12.52 -5.22 50.47
C GLN A 930 13.41 -3.96 50.44
N ARG A 931 13.92 -3.58 49.27
CA ARG A 931 14.75 -2.37 49.11
C ARG A 931 13.97 -1.09 49.40
N LEU A 932 12.67 -1.05 49.08
CA LEU A 932 11.78 0.05 49.44
C LEU A 932 11.48 0.07 50.94
N ARG A 933 11.31 -1.08 51.60
CA ARG A 933 11.21 -1.15 53.08
C ARG A 933 12.43 -0.50 53.73
N GLU A 934 13.65 -0.85 53.30
CA GLU A 934 14.90 -0.24 53.80
C GLU A 934 15.00 1.28 53.61
N LEU A 935 14.30 1.86 52.64
CA LEU A 935 14.35 3.30 52.33
C LEU A 935 13.21 4.07 53.02
N CYS A 936 12.00 3.54 52.94
CA CYS A 936 10.77 4.22 53.34
C CYS A 936 10.48 4.12 54.83
N ILE A 937 10.70 2.95 55.45
CA ILE A 937 10.39 2.73 56.88
C ILE A 937 11.31 3.57 57.81
N PRO A 938 12.65 3.54 57.68
CA PRO A 938 13.51 4.42 58.49
C PRO A 938 13.27 5.90 58.23
N LYS A 939 12.97 6.32 56.98
CA LYS A 939 12.57 7.69 56.66
C LYS A 939 11.30 8.08 57.41
N MET A 940 10.25 7.26 57.37
CA MET A 940 8.98 7.58 58.02
C MET A 940 9.10 7.64 59.55
N CYS A 941 9.88 6.74 60.16
CA CYS A 941 10.14 6.78 61.60
C CYS A 941 10.91 8.04 62.02
N LEU A 942 11.88 8.50 61.22
CA LEU A 942 12.63 9.73 61.49
C LEU A 942 11.76 11.00 61.30
N LEU A 943 10.86 11.01 60.31
CA LEU A 943 9.89 12.09 60.13
C LEU A 943 8.89 12.15 61.30
N LEU A 944 8.34 11.00 61.71
CA LEU A 944 7.41 10.90 62.85
C LEU A 944 8.04 11.40 64.15
N HIS A 945 9.29 10.99 64.44
CA HIS A 945 10.04 11.56 65.57
C HIS A 945 10.22 13.08 65.43
N SER A 946 10.53 13.59 64.23
CA SER A 946 10.72 15.02 64.02
C SER A 946 9.43 15.82 64.27
N VAL A 947 8.27 15.29 63.87
CA VAL A 947 6.94 15.86 64.10
C VAL A 947 6.61 15.90 65.60
N LEU A 948 6.72 14.76 66.29
CA LEU A 948 6.41 14.64 67.72
C LEU A 948 7.37 15.45 68.60
N HIS A 949 8.66 15.48 68.28
CA HIS A 949 9.66 16.27 69.02
C HIS A 949 9.43 17.79 68.82
N SER A 950 9.17 18.24 67.59
CA SER A 950 8.92 19.66 67.29
C SER A 950 7.63 20.20 67.92
N THR A 951 6.70 19.30 68.27
CA THR A 951 5.43 19.60 68.96
C THR A 951 5.46 19.23 70.45
N ARG A 952 6.66 18.97 71.00
CA ARG A 952 6.93 18.67 72.43
C ARG A 952 6.25 17.41 72.97
N GLN A 953 5.78 16.51 72.11
CA GLN A 953 5.14 15.24 72.50
C GLN A 953 6.18 14.15 72.83
N PHE A 954 7.16 14.48 73.68
CA PHE A 954 8.36 13.68 73.88
C PHE A 954 8.09 12.25 74.39
N ASN A 955 7.05 12.03 75.20
CA ASN A 955 6.63 10.69 75.61
C ASN A 955 6.27 9.80 74.40
N HIS A 956 5.53 10.36 73.42
CA HIS A 956 5.17 9.64 72.19
C HIS A 956 6.39 9.39 71.29
N CYS A 957 7.43 10.22 71.34
CA CYS A 957 8.70 9.93 70.67
C CYS A 957 9.31 8.62 71.19
N LEU A 958 9.25 8.36 72.50
CA LEU A 958 9.87 7.18 73.11
C LEU A 958 9.10 5.88 72.83
N VAL A 959 7.77 5.93 72.71
CA VAL A 959 6.93 4.81 72.26
C VAL A 959 7.33 4.28 70.87
N LEU A 960 7.99 5.10 70.04
CA LEU A 960 8.56 4.63 68.76
C LEU A 960 9.63 3.54 68.95
N ALA A 961 10.32 3.50 70.10
CA ALA A 961 11.29 2.45 70.41
C ALA A 961 10.60 1.09 70.59
N ASP A 962 9.47 1.04 71.31
CA ASP A 962 8.67 -0.16 71.52
C ASP A 962 8.05 -0.64 70.19
N ILE A 963 7.56 0.29 69.37
CA ILE A 963 7.04 0.00 68.03
C ILE A 963 8.13 -0.58 67.12
N MET A 964 9.35 -0.02 67.15
CA MET A 964 10.48 -0.55 66.37
C MET A 964 10.94 -1.93 66.85
N ALA A 965 10.94 -2.16 68.17
CA ALA A 965 11.34 -3.41 68.80
C ALA A 965 10.25 -4.50 68.76
N SER A 966 9.01 -4.15 68.38
CA SER A 966 7.88 -5.07 68.37
C SER A 966 8.10 -6.28 67.44
N GLU A 967 8.06 -7.47 68.01
CA GLU A 967 8.12 -8.74 67.28
C GLU A 967 6.90 -9.00 66.37
N GLN A 968 5.83 -8.22 66.49
CA GLN A 968 4.67 -8.31 65.58
C GLN A 968 4.98 -7.76 64.18
N TYR A 969 5.79 -6.70 64.09
CA TYR A 969 6.11 -6.01 62.83
C TYR A 969 7.59 -6.13 62.44
N GLN A 970 8.45 -6.49 63.40
CA GLN A 970 9.89 -6.74 63.26
C GLN A 970 10.64 -5.61 62.53
N LEU A 971 10.19 -4.36 62.71
CA LEU A 971 10.69 -3.19 62.00
C LEU A 971 12.21 -3.04 62.18
N TYR A 972 12.75 -3.38 63.36
CA TYR A 972 14.19 -3.39 63.65
C TYR A 972 15.05 -4.17 62.63
N LYS A 973 14.50 -5.16 61.91
CA LYS A 973 15.20 -5.94 60.87
C LYS A 973 15.42 -5.16 59.57
N VAL A 974 14.66 -4.08 59.37
CA VAL A 974 14.69 -3.23 58.16
C VAL A 974 15.72 -2.10 58.28
N PHE A 975 16.04 -1.67 59.49
CA PHE A 975 16.97 -0.54 59.73
C PHE A 975 18.42 -0.98 59.57
N ARG A 976 19.19 -0.23 58.79
CA ARG A 976 20.64 -0.41 58.71
C ARG A 976 21.29 0.17 59.97
N LYS A 977 22.44 -0.39 60.38
CA LYS A 977 23.18 0.05 61.59
C LYS A 977 23.38 1.58 61.74
N PRO A 978 23.68 2.38 60.69
CA PRO A 978 23.76 3.84 60.84
C PRO A 978 22.40 4.51 61.10
N GLU A 979 21.32 4.06 60.45
CA GLU A 979 19.96 4.59 60.65
C GLU A 979 19.46 4.29 62.07
N LEU A 980 19.65 3.06 62.55
CA LEU A 980 19.31 2.70 63.93
C LEU A 980 20.07 3.55 64.96
N LYS A 981 21.36 3.83 64.71
CA LYS A 981 22.15 4.76 65.54
C LYS A 981 21.62 6.19 65.48
N GLN A 982 21.12 6.64 64.32
CA GLN A 982 20.52 7.96 64.16
C GLN A 982 19.21 8.07 64.95
N VAL A 983 18.32 7.08 64.86
CA VAL A 983 17.07 7.05 65.66
C VAL A 983 17.38 7.04 67.15
N LEU A 984 18.32 6.21 67.61
CA LEU A 984 18.73 6.18 69.02
C LEU A 984 19.32 7.52 69.51
N SER A 985 20.01 8.28 68.67
CA SER A 985 20.42 9.66 69.04
C SER A 985 19.22 10.59 69.20
N ARG A 986 18.26 10.53 68.26
CA ARG A 986 17.04 11.34 68.29
C ARG A 986 16.16 11.02 69.52
N LEU A 987 15.97 9.74 69.83
CA LEU A 987 15.27 9.31 71.04
C LEU A 987 15.94 9.84 72.32
N ARG A 988 17.28 9.81 72.38
CA ARG A 988 18.03 10.42 73.48
C ARG A 988 17.84 11.95 73.55
N GLU A 989 17.75 12.64 72.42
CA GLU A 989 17.46 14.09 72.38
C GLU A 989 16.05 14.39 72.95
N SER A 990 15.05 13.55 72.68
CA SER A 990 13.71 13.64 73.33
C SER A 990 13.75 13.28 74.82
N SER A 991 14.52 12.26 75.21
CA SER A 991 14.68 11.84 76.61
C SER A 991 15.34 12.92 77.48
N LEU A 992 16.32 13.66 76.94
CA LEU A 992 16.92 14.82 77.63
C LEU A 992 15.88 15.93 77.89
N GLN A 993 14.99 16.21 76.94
CA GLN A 993 13.91 17.19 77.11
C GLN A 993 12.83 16.77 78.13
N LEU A 994 12.76 15.49 78.51
CA LEU A 994 11.89 14.99 79.59
C LEU A 994 12.56 15.15 80.96
N LEU A 995 13.86 14.89 81.05
CA LEU A 995 14.66 15.18 82.25
C LEU A 995 14.65 16.69 82.58
N ASP A 996 14.72 17.55 81.56
CA ASP A 996 14.56 19.01 81.72
C ASP A 996 13.16 19.43 82.24
N GLN A 997 12.17 18.55 82.19
CA GLN A 997 10.81 18.76 82.71
C GLN A 997 10.58 18.14 84.10
N ASN A 998 11.61 17.57 84.73
CA ASN A 998 11.53 16.78 85.98
C ASN A 998 10.71 15.47 85.86
N LEU A 999 10.57 14.95 84.64
CA LEU A 999 10.13 13.57 84.39
C LEU A 999 11.36 12.65 84.34
N ASP A 1000 11.16 11.34 84.46
CA ASP A 1000 12.24 10.38 84.26
C ASP A 1000 12.65 10.29 82.77
N ALA A 1001 13.70 9.52 82.48
CA ALA A 1001 14.23 9.38 81.13
C ALA A 1001 13.25 8.73 80.12
N LEU A 1002 12.10 8.21 80.59
CA LEU A 1002 11.04 7.57 79.81
C LEU A 1002 9.73 8.39 79.80
N GLY A 1003 9.65 9.49 80.56
CA GLY A 1003 8.50 10.39 80.61
C GLY A 1003 7.49 10.09 81.73
N TYR A 1004 7.86 9.28 82.72
CA TYR A 1004 7.06 9.05 83.94
C TYR A 1004 7.37 10.09 85.02
N GLU A 1005 6.43 10.31 85.93
CA GLU A 1005 6.67 11.16 87.11
C GLU A 1005 7.74 10.52 88.02
N ILE A 1006 8.76 11.29 88.40
CA ILE A 1006 9.79 10.83 89.33
C ILE A 1006 9.16 10.70 90.72
N ALA A 1007 8.96 9.46 91.17
CA ALA A 1007 8.50 9.16 92.52
C ALA A 1007 9.51 9.68 93.56
N SER A 1008 9.04 10.53 94.47
CA SER A 1008 9.81 11.27 95.48
C SER A 1008 10.26 10.44 96.68
#